data_AF-A0A1C7D6Z7-F1
#
_entry.id   AF-A0A1C7D6Z7-F1
#
_cell.length_a   1.000
_cell.length_b   1.000
_cell.length_c   1.000
_cell.angle_alpha   90.00
_cell.angle_beta   90.00
_cell.angle_gamma   90.00
#
_symmetry.space_group_name_H-M   'P 1'
#
loop_
_entity.id
_entity.type
_entity.pdbx_description
1 polymer ?
#
loop_
_entity_poly.entity_id
_entity_poly.type
_entity_poly.pdbx_seq_one_letter_code
_entity_poly.pdbx_strand_id
1 'polypeptide(L)'
;MSSLNRILLSTAAGCVALGFHQPAAAEDCLLDRDNDGVVDAGTDNDGGADSSGVDDRLACGSNATASGMQAVAIGPQSKATGTSSVALGFLARALSDGATAVGSYTFTAGYSATAVGLSAAAGGEGATAVGGTVVLADGTATNAHANGDGASVFGSGTAATGTESTAIGHLAIAGISSGTGNNFATAVGARSQAIAESASAFGFGASAERARSTALGGAARADGAEAIAVGWAAFADNINAVALGSSSFADGLNAVALGSSSEAGGIGSTALGALSNAAGRYSVALGGGDAFANGASASGERAIAIGVASISSNSSTIAIGDGASATSLGATALGEDATASGAVSIAIGQRASAAFSRSIAVGQDATVVADFGVAIGNSSRAGSQASAYGSNAFATGVGSVAVGTIARAIQSGSVAVGRASDATGRSSIAIGDDANATRENSIAIGRGASTNSGADGGIALGSNANVFAGDGVAIGSSASAGFRATALGAGASATGSSSVAVGSNSVADQENTVSFGRAFSDNGTPGDPSDDVTAITRRLTNISDGIDDTDAVTVGQLNAALASAGNPFLDTVMGFDPSPASATGVGAVALGSGSEATAFNSVALGTGSVADADDTVSVGSASLRRRITNLDAGIDANDAVTVAQLNAAIAGVSGGGGTASPYLAANSTGTAASATGDDAIALGEAAKADTAGSVAIGARAWVRADEGTAIGTDSYVTGAGGTAIGFGAQALGIGAVAIGRNVAATNGSTVVIGDGASAGGFASTALGAGSNASGFKAVAIGNGAQATQGGNAAIGEDASATGTFATAMGQGSTASGNSSIAFGAQSTASGQNSVSIGVGSSSIGANATAIGQSAAASAPGATAIGQDATANFSNSTAVGSGAATTAANQVMLGSDGTSVVVADIDSSTAAQVGPVDVVTVDANGTLGRQSVATTSSVRQIAMGMLHIQAVTDQQFLALGNRVTAVEDRVNVLDAKVAGIEFRLDSMEKRNNAGIAASMAFGGTMIVPDSTVSFNLNAATYRGEQGYSASVVVRVTPRLYVSGGYAGSTAKDSDGGRVGVAFGF
;
A
#
# COMPACT_ATOMS: atom_id res chain seq x y z
N MET A 1 -8.89 41.69 -25.59
CA MET A 1 -8.61 41.76 -27.06
C MET A 1 -9.95 41.70 -27.81
N SER A 2 -10.01 42.16 -29.06
CA SER A 2 -11.22 42.19 -29.93
C SER A 2 -12.31 43.26 -29.66
N SER A 3 -11.95 44.47 -29.23
CA SER A 3 -12.88 45.63 -29.23
C SER A 3 -12.23 47.02 -29.38
N LEU A 4 -10.96 47.10 -29.79
CA LEU A 4 -10.20 48.36 -29.89
C LEU A 4 -10.04 48.90 -31.32
N ASN A 5 -10.90 48.47 -32.23
CA ASN A 5 -10.94 48.97 -33.61
C ASN A 5 -12.00 50.08 -33.77
N ARG A 6 -11.81 51.20 -33.05
CA ARG A 6 -12.47 52.52 -33.23
C ARG A 6 -11.97 53.53 -32.18
N ILE A 7 -10.88 54.22 -32.49
CA ILE A 7 -10.67 55.58 -31.98
C ILE A 7 -11.31 56.53 -33.01
N LEU A 8 -12.49 57.05 -32.68
CA LEU A 8 -12.88 58.38 -33.18
C LEU A 8 -11.94 59.36 -32.46
N LEU A 9 -11.10 60.16 -33.13
CA LEU A 9 -11.35 60.98 -34.31
C LEU A 9 -12.46 62.03 -34.08
N SER A 10 -12.26 62.87 -33.06
CA SER A 10 -12.81 64.23 -33.01
C SER A 10 -11.98 65.11 -32.07
N THR A 11 -11.55 66.28 -32.55
CA THR A 11 -10.97 67.43 -31.82
C THR A 11 -9.73 67.15 -30.93
N ALA A 12 -8.53 67.67 -31.19
CA ALA A 12 -8.15 68.83 -32.01
C ALA A 12 -6.87 68.55 -32.84
N ALA A 13 -7.06 68.04 -34.06
CA ALA A 13 -6.07 68.19 -35.13
C ALA A 13 -6.44 69.45 -35.92
N GLY A 14 -5.98 70.62 -35.45
CA GLY A 14 -6.29 71.91 -36.07
C GLY A 14 -5.21 72.92 -35.72
N CYS A 15 -4.38 73.24 -36.72
CA CYS A 15 -3.25 74.19 -36.65
C CYS A 15 -2.10 73.69 -35.73
N VAL A 16 -0.81 73.72 -36.10
CA VAL A 16 -0.13 74.36 -37.23
C VAL A 16 0.97 73.43 -37.76
N ALA A 17 0.85 72.95 -39.00
CA ALA A 17 1.99 72.45 -39.78
C ALA A 17 2.29 73.48 -40.88
N LEU A 18 3.06 74.51 -40.54
CA LEU A 18 3.55 75.45 -41.54
C LEU A 18 4.75 74.86 -42.27
N GLY A 19 4.44 74.16 -43.37
CA GLY A 19 5.40 74.05 -44.46
C GLY A 19 5.54 75.43 -45.12
N PHE A 20 6.52 76.22 -44.71
CA PHE A 20 6.98 77.37 -45.49
C PHE A 20 8.30 77.07 -46.17
N HIS A 21 8.33 77.34 -47.47
CA HIS A 21 9.55 77.41 -48.27
C HIS A 21 10.23 78.77 -48.06
N GLN A 22 11.56 78.73 -47.97
CA GLN A 22 12.52 79.85 -48.01
C GLN A 22 12.52 80.81 -46.79
N PRO A 23 13.71 81.29 -46.38
CA PRO A 23 13.83 82.23 -45.27
C PRO A 23 13.39 83.63 -45.70
N ALA A 24 12.53 84.26 -44.88
CA ALA A 24 12.39 85.71 -44.83
C ALA A 24 13.38 86.27 -43.80
N ALA A 25 13.70 87.56 -43.89
CA ALA A 25 14.76 88.20 -43.12
C ALA A 25 14.55 88.16 -41.59
N ALA A 26 15.63 88.31 -40.84
CA ALA A 26 15.62 88.41 -39.38
C ALA A 26 14.66 89.51 -38.88
N GLU A 27 13.65 89.12 -38.12
CA GLU A 27 12.69 90.04 -37.50
C GLU A 27 12.57 89.73 -36.01
N ASP A 28 13.24 90.57 -35.19
CA ASP A 28 12.80 90.81 -33.82
C ASP A 28 11.45 91.55 -33.89
N CYS A 29 10.38 90.95 -33.36
CA CYS A 29 9.04 91.53 -33.55
C CYS A 29 8.89 92.84 -32.78
N LEU A 30 8.59 93.92 -33.49
CA LEU A 30 8.24 95.22 -32.90
C LEU A 30 6.96 95.09 -32.06
N LEU A 31 7.04 95.54 -30.81
CA LEU A 31 5.92 95.54 -29.88
C LEU A 31 5.23 96.90 -29.93
N ASP A 32 3.97 96.92 -30.38
CA ASP A 32 3.01 98.02 -30.23
C ASP A 32 2.92 98.37 -28.73
N ARG A 33 3.57 99.49 -28.35
CA ARG A 33 3.86 99.85 -26.95
C ARG A 33 2.82 100.76 -26.33
N ASP A 34 2.12 101.55 -27.13
CA ASP A 34 1.01 102.40 -26.71
C ASP A 34 -0.38 101.82 -27.07
N ASN A 35 -0.41 100.66 -27.75
CA ASN A 35 -1.58 99.84 -28.03
C ASN A 35 -2.60 100.58 -28.91
N ASP A 36 -2.12 101.28 -29.94
CA ASP A 36 -2.95 102.03 -30.88
C ASP A 36 -3.33 101.22 -32.14
N GLY A 37 -2.64 100.09 -32.38
CA GLY A 37 -2.88 99.17 -33.48
C GLY A 37 -2.09 99.47 -34.77
N VAL A 38 -1.13 100.40 -34.72
CA VAL A 38 -0.26 100.78 -35.84
C VAL A 38 1.20 100.64 -35.40
N VAL A 39 2.06 100.05 -36.26
CA VAL A 39 3.48 99.88 -35.93
C VAL A 39 4.25 101.19 -36.19
N ASP A 40 4.59 101.90 -35.12
CA ASP A 40 5.07 103.28 -35.18
C ASP A 40 6.59 103.36 -34.98
N ALA A 41 7.30 103.71 -36.07
CA ALA A 41 8.76 103.69 -36.16
C ALA A 41 9.43 104.72 -35.23
N GLY A 42 9.77 104.29 -34.01
CA GLY A 42 10.46 105.06 -32.99
C GLY A 42 9.78 105.05 -31.62
N THR A 43 8.48 104.75 -31.57
CA THR A 43 7.73 104.50 -30.33
C THR A 43 7.80 103.01 -29.99
N ASP A 44 7.60 102.17 -31.00
CA ASP A 44 7.70 100.72 -30.91
C ASP A 44 9.14 100.25 -31.01
N ASN A 45 9.43 99.19 -30.26
CA ASN A 45 10.70 98.49 -30.24
C ASN A 45 10.47 97.01 -29.97
N ASP A 46 11.46 96.20 -30.32
CA ASP A 46 11.60 94.78 -29.95
C ASP A 46 11.43 94.50 -28.44
N GLY A 47 11.55 95.53 -27.60
CA GLY A 47 11.51 95.44 -26.16
C GLY A 47 12.69 94.70 -25.53
N GLY A 48 13.86 94.72 -26.19
CA GLY A 48 15.04 93.98 -25.82
C GLY A 48 15.01 92.51 -26.27
N ALA A 49 14.19 92.17 -27.27
CA ALA A 49 14.27 90.85 -27.89
C ALA A 49 15.62 90.68 -28.61
N ASP A 50 16.17 89.47 -28.57
CA ASP A 50 17.50 89.14 -29.12
C ASP A 50 17.44 87.86 -29.95
N SER A 51 17.28 88.02 -31.27
CA SER A 51 17.48 87.01 -32.31
C SER A 51 18.94 86.80 -32.70
N SER A 52 19.90 87.49 -32.05
CA SER A 52 21.33 87.53 -32.40
C SER A 52 21.67 88.01 -33.83
N GLY A 53 20.70 88.62 -34.54
CA GLY A 53 20.91 89.25 -35.85
C GLY A 53 21.13 88.28 -37.02
N VAL A 54 20.46 87.13 -37.01
CA VAL A 54 20.58 86.08 -38.03
C VAL A 54 19.21 85.60 -38.50
N ASP A 55 19.04 85.49 -39.82
CA ASP A 55 17.76 85.26 -40.54
C ASP A 55 17.06 83.91 -40.25
N ASP A 56 17.63 83.08 -39.38
CA ASP A 56 17.13 81.73 -39.11
C ASP A 56 16.41 81.62 -37.76
N ARG A 57 16.03 82.72 -37.12
CA ARG A 57 15.52 82.75 -35.72
C ARG A 57 14.38 83.75 -35.56
N LEU A 58 13.54 83.54 -34.55
CA LEU A 58 12.43 84.43 -34.22
C LEU A 58 12.40 84.74 -32.73
N ALA A 59 12.53 86.01 -32.35
CA ALA A 59 12.36 86.49 -30.98
C ALA A 59 11.25 87.56 -30.93
N CYS A 60 10.25 87.37 -30.07
CA CYS A 60 9.07 88.22 -30.00
C CYS A 60 8.60 88.39 -28.55
N GLY A 61 8.64 89.62 -28.02
CA GLY A 61 8.27 89.91 -26.63
C GLY A 61 9.44 90.47 -25.82
N SER A 62 9.13 91.24 -24.77
CA SER A 62 10.16 91.98 -24.06
C SER A 62 11.19 91.07 -23.38
N ASN A 63 12.48 91.31 -23.66
CA ASN A 63 13.60 90.46 -23.29
C ASN A 63 13.47 88.98 -23.70
N ALA A 64 12.80 88.67 -24.82
CA ALA A 64 12.84 87.33 -25.43
C ALA A 64 14.23 87.04 -26.02
N THR A 65 14.69 85.79 -26.04
CA THR A 65 16.00 85.44 -26.61
C THR A 65 15.93 84.17 -27.45
N ALA A 66 16.30 84.25 -28.73
CA ALA A 66 16.41 83.12 -29.65
C ALA A 66 17.85 82.99 -30.16
N SER A 67 18.68 82.17 -29.50
CA SER A 67 20.12 82.07 -29.77
C SER A 67 20.57 80.76 -30.42
N GLY A 68 19.66 79.81 -30.60
CA GLY A 68 19.90 78.57 -31.34
C GLY A 68 19.58 78.73 -32.83
N MET A 69 20.24 77.95 -33.69
CA MET A 69 19.89 77.87 -35.12
C MET A 69 18.44 77.38 -35.26
N GLN A 70 17.59 78.00 -36.07
CA GLN A 70 16.14 77.66 -36.16
C GLN A 70 15.32 77.81 -34.86
N ALA A 71 15.77 78.60 -33.88
CA ALA A 71 15.07 78.78 -32.60
C ALA A 71 13.92 79.82 -32.67
N VAL A 72 12.86 79.57 -31.90
CA VAL A 72 11.66 80.43 -31.79
C VAL A 72 11.37 80.75 -30.32
N ALA A 73 11.41 82.03 -29.93
CA ALA A 73 11.07 82.51 -28.59
C ALA A 73 9.96 83.58 -28.66
N ILE A 74 8.75 83.26 -28.18
CA ILE A 74 7.59 84.17 -28.22
C ILE A 74 6.98 84.30 -26.82
N GLY A 75 7.05 85.50 -26.24
CA GLY A 75 6.53 85.85 -24.93
C GLY A 75 7.57 86.57 -24.07
N PRO A 76 7.16 87.38 -23.08
CA PRO A 76 8.12 88.18 -22.31
C PRO A 76 9.06 87.28 -21.51
N GLN A 77 10.36 87.59 -21.57
CA GLN A 77 11.45 86.83 -20.95
C GLN A 77 11.52 85.35 -21.38
N SER A 78 10.95 84.99 -22.53
CA SER A 78 11.08 83.65 -23.11
C SER A 78 12.49 83.41 -23.65
N LYS A 79 12.98 82.18 -23.63
CA LYS A 79 14.36 81.87 -24.02
C LYS A 79 14.49 80.52 -24.72
N ALA A 80 14.84 80.54 -26.00
CA ALA A 80 15.12 79.39 -26.85
C ALA A 80 16.60 79.38 -27.28
N THR A 81 17.43 78.53 -26.67
CA THR A 81 18.90 78.53 -26.93
C THR A 81 19.41 77.34 -27.71
N GLY A 82 18.63 76.27 -27.84
CA GLY A 82 19.00 75.09 -28.62
C GLY A 82 18.64 75.20 -30.10
N THR A 83 19.31 74.42 -30.94
CA THR A 83 18.98 74.24 -32.35
C THR A 83 17.54 73.74 -32.51
N SER A 84 16.74 74.38 -33.37
CA SER A 84 15.32 74.07 -33.61
C SER A 84 14.45 74.06 -32.33
N SER A 85 14.84 74.82 -31.29
CA SER A 85 14.10 74.90 -30.02
C SER A 85 12.97 75.95 -30.05
N VAL A 86 11.90 75.69 -29.31
CA VAL A 86 10.67 76.52 -29.30
C VAL A 86 10.29 76.87 -27.85
N ALA A 87 10.19 78.16 -27.53
CA ALA A 87 9.75 78.66 -26.22
C ALA A 87 8.58 79.65 -26.40
N LEU A 88 7.37 79.29 -25.93
CA LEU A 88 6.14 80.05 -26.11
C LEU A 88 5.49 80.35 -24.75
N GLY A 89 5.55 81.59 -24.27
CA GLY A 89 4.91 82.05 -23.03
C GLY A 89 5.82 82.88 -22.11
N PHE A 90 5.24 83.42 -21.05
CA PHE A 90 5.97 84.23 -20.07
C PHE A 90 7.01 83.38 -19.31
N LEU A 91 8.29 83.77 -19.36
CA LEU A 91 9.41 82.99 -18.76
C LEU A 91 9.49 81.52 -19.23
N ALA A 92 8.98 81.20 -20.43
CA ALA A 92 9.16 79.88 -21.04
C ALA A 92 10.64 79.68 -21.47
N ARG A 93 11.25 78.54 -21.12
CA ARG A 93 12.68 78.27 -21.37
C ARG A 93 12.87 76.94 -22.08
N ALA A 94 13.43 76.97 -23.29
CA ALA A 94 13.86 75.81 -24.06
C ALA A 94 15.37 75.87 -24.31
N LEU A 95 16.14 75.10 -23.54
CA LEU A 95 17.59 75.32 -23.41
C LEU A 95 18.46 74.46 -24.33
N SER A 96 17.92 73.35 -24.83
CA SER A 96 18.63 72.30 -25.57
C SER A 96 18.04 72.07 -26.95
N ASP A 97 18.80 71.44 -27.84
CA ASP A 97 18.41 71.20 -29.23
C ASP A 97 17.11 70.37 -29.31
N GLY A 98 16.18 70.77 -30.19
CA GLY A 98 14.85 70.18 -30.37
C GLY A 98 13.86 70.43 -29.24
N ALA A 99 14.24 71.14 -28.17
CA ALA A 99 13.39 71.29 -26.99
C ALA A 99 12.21 72.25 -27.21
N THR A 100 11.02 71.92 -26.69
CA THR A 100 9.77 72.68 -26.85
C THR A 100 9.13 73.01 -25.49
N ALA A 101 9.03 74.28 -25.13
CA ALA A 101 8.46 74.78 -23.88
C ALA A 101 7.26 75.71 -24.17
N VAL A 102 6.04 75.32 -23.77
CA VAL A 102 4.79 76.05 -24.11
C VAL A 102 3.93 76.30 -22.88
N GLY A 103 3.89 77.54 -22.41
CA GLY A 103 3.15 77.97 -21.23
C GLY A 103 4.01 78.78 -20.25
N SER A 104 3.37 79.54 -19.37
CA SER A 104 4.09 80.40 -18.42
C SER A 104 4.95 79.57 -17.45
N TYR A 105 6.18 80.03 -17.21
CA TYR A 105 7.20 79.37 -16.37
C TYR A 105 7.60 77.95 -16.80
N THR A 106 7.34 77.54 -18.05
CA THR A 106 7.79 76.24 -18.55
C THR A 106 9.30 76.14 -18.66
N PHE A 107 9.84 74.93 -18.45
CA PHE A 107 11.28 74.68 -18.46
C PHE A 107 11.61 73.37 -19.17
N THR A 108 12.34 73.43 -20.28
CA THR A 108 12.91 72.25 -20.95
C THR A 108 14.44 72.36 -21.04
N ALA A 109 15.11 71.28 -20.63
CA ALA A 109 16.56 71.17 -20.60
C ALA A 109 17.12 69.90 -21.26
N GLY A 110 16.28 68.89 -21.52
CA GLY A 110 16.68 67.71 -22.27
C GLY A 110 16.70 67.93 -23.78
N TYR A 111 17.54 67.20 -24.49
CA TYR A 111 17.54 67.14 -25.95
C TYR A 111 16.18 66.60 -26.44
N SER A 112 15.55 67.26 -27.41
CA SER A 112 14.20 66.93 -27.93
C SER A 112 13.07 66.83 -26.88
N ALA A 113 13.23 67.45 -25.70
CA ALA A 113 12.26 67.39 -24.62
C ALA A 113 11.09 68.38 -24.80
N THR A 114 9.88 68.02 -24.38
CA THR A 114 8.66 68.84 -24.53
C THR A 114 7.98 69.11 -23.19
N ALA A 115 7.73 70.37 -22.83
CA ALA A 115 6.93 70.76 -21.67
C ALA A 115 5.77 71.69 -22.07
N VAL A 116 4.55 71.39 -21.64
CA VAL A 116 3.33 72.13 -21.98
C VAL A 116 2.46 72.38 -20.75
N GLY A 117 2.17 73.65 -20.45
CA GLY A 117 1.29 74.10 -19.37
C GLY A 117 2.01 74.83 -18.23
N LEU A 118 1.27 75.27 -17.20
CA LEU A 118 1.79 76.20 -16.17
C LEU A 118 2.91 75.56 -15.34
N SER A 119 4.11 76.13 -15.41
CA SER A 119 5.32 75.64 -14.72
C SER A 119 5.73 74.21 -15.04
N ALA A 120 5.26 73.62 -16.15
CA ALA A 120 5.64 72.27 -16.55
C ALA A 120 7.15 72.18 -16.87
N ALA A 121 7.81 71.09 -16.46
CA ALA A 121 9.24 70.90 -16.60
C ALA A 121 9.59 69.56 -17.27
N ALA A 122 10.46 69.58 -18.28
CA ALA A 122 11.02 68.37 -18.91
C ALA A 122 12.56 68.44 -18.97
N GLY A 123 13.22 67.72 -18.06
CA GLY A 123 14.66 67.75 -17.84
C GLY A 123 15.46 66.69 -18.62
N GLY A 124 14.91 65.50 -18.84
CA GLY A 124 15.60 64.39 -19.50
C GLY A 124 15.52 64.42 -21.03
N GLU A 125 16.46 63.76 -21.71
CA GLU A 125 16.44 63.60 -23.18
C GLU A 125 15.15 62.92 -23.64
N GLY A 126 14.44 63.50 -24.61
CA GLY A 126 13.15 63.00 -25.12
C GLY A 126 11.98 63.06 -24.12
N ALA A 127 12.17 63.64 -22.93
CA ALA A 127 11.13 63.69 -21.91
C ALA A 127 9.94 64.58 -22.31
N THR A 128 8.72 64.17 -21.95
CA THR A 128 7.48 64.90 -22.24
C THR A 128 6.71 65.19 -20.96
N ALA A 129 6.37 66.45 -20.67
CA ALA A 129 5.59 66.89 -19.52
C ALA A 129 4.41 67.79 -19.91
N VAL A 130 3.19 67.29 -19.79
CA VAL A 130 1.96 68.03 -20.11
C VAL A 130 1.11 68.17 -18.85
N GLY A 131 0.98 69.37 -18.31
CA GLY A 131 0.23 69.60 -17.07
C GLY A 131 0.49 70.95 -16.43
N GLY A 132 0.14 71.09 -15.15
CA GLY A 132 0.29 72.36 -14.43
C GLY A 132 0.63 72.21 -12.95
N THR A 133 0.87 73.35 -12.30
CA THR A 133 1.09 73.43 -10.84
C THR A 133 -0.16 73.08 -10.03
N VAL A 134 0.05 72.36 -8.93
CA VAL A 134 -0.90 72.11 -7.84
C VAL A 134 -0.29 72.69 -6.57
N VAL A 135 -1.08 73.43 -5.79
CA VAL A 135 -0.71 73.81 -4.43
C VAL A 135 -1.33 72.81 -3.47
N LEU A 136 -0.49 72.11 -2.71
CA LEU A 136 -0.90 71.15 -1.69
C LEU A 136 -1.41 71.88 -0.43
N ALA A 137 -2.09 71.15 0.45
CA ALA A 137 -2.73 71.72 1.64
C ALA A 137 -1.74 72.30 2.68
N ASP A 138 -0.45 71.96 2.58
CA ASP A 138 0.65 72.53 3.37
C ASP A 138 1.27 73.80 2.74
N GLY A 139 0.74 74.26 1.60
CA GLY A 139 1.23 75.40 0.84
C GLY A 139 2.39 75.09 -0.12
N THR A 140 2.86 73.84 -0.19
CA THR A 140 3.89 73.45 -1.17
C THR A 140 3.31 73.38 -2.58
N ALA A 141 4.07 73.84 -3.57
CA ALA A 141 3.66 73.83 -4.98
C ALA A 141 4.40 72.70 -5.72
N THR A 142 3.64 71.80 -6.37
CA THR A 142 4.16 70.70 -7.20
C THR A 142 3.73 70.90 -8.65
N ASN A 143 4.65 70.81 -9.60
CA ASN A 143 4.40 70.97 -11.02
C ASN A 143 4.32 69.62 -11.76
N ALA A 144 3.96 69.65 -13.05
CA ALA A 144 4.16 68.51 -13.95
C ALA A 144 5.65 68.42 -14.34
N HIS A 145 6.32 67.30 -14.07
CA HIS A 145 7.78 67.26 -13.98
C HIS A 145 8.38 65.92 -14.48
N ALA A 146 8.93 65.92 -15.70
CA ALA A 146 9.55 64.75 -16.35
C ALA A 146 11.08 64.90 -16.40
N ASN A 147 11.82 64.25 -15.49
CA ASN A 147 13.27 64.41 -15.35
C ASN A 147 14.13 63.23 -15.83
N GLY A 148 13.55 62.04 -15.99
CA GLY A 148 14.27 60.92 -16.60
C GLY A 148 14.30 61.03 -18.12
N ASP A 149 15.34 60.49 -18.76
CA ASP A 149 15.40 60.40 -20.22
C ASP A 149 14.25 59.50 -20.72
N GLY A 150 13.49 59.92 -21.73
CA GLY A 150 12.27 59.25 -22.21
C GLY A 150 11.05 59.33 -21.28
N ALA A 151 11.15 60.03 -20.15
CA ALA A 151 10.06 60.08 -19.16
C ALA A 151 8.81 60.82 -19.70
N SER A 152 7.62 60.30 -19.41
CA SER A 152 6.35 60.80 -19.93
C SER A 152 5.37 61.17 -18.81
N VAL A 153 4.89 62.41 -18.80
CA VAL A 153 4.10 62.99 -17.70
C VAL A 153 2.85 63.68 -18.23
N PHE A 154 1.68 63.30 -17.72
CA PHE A 154 0.39 63.87 -18.11
C PHE A 154 -0.53 64.14 -16.91
N GLY A 155 -0.64 65.40 -16.48
CA GLY A 155 -1.54 65.84 -15.41
C GLY A 155 -0.93 66.87 -14.45
N SER A 156 -1.74 67.54 -13.63
CA SER A 156 -1.22 68.56 -12.71
C SER A 156 -0.56 67.97 -11.45
N GLY A 157 0.61 68.51 -11.07
CA GLY A 157 1.40 68.09 -9.91
C GLY A 157 2.01 66.69 -10.02
N THR A 158 2.24 66.22 -11.24
CA THR A 158 2.69 64.85 -11.55
C THR A 158 4.20 64.77 -11.78
N ALA A 159 4.83 63.66 -11.41
CA ALA A 159 6.28 63.53 -11.55
C ALA A 159 6.72 62.18 -12.13
N ALA A 160 7.60 62.21 -13.12
CA ALA A 160 8.32 61.05 -13.63
C ALA A 160 9.82 61.34 -13.56
N THR A 161 10.55 60.61 -12.71
CA THR A 161 11.98 60.89 -12.42
C THR A 161 12.93 59.78 -12.86
N GLY A 162 12.38 58.68 -13.39
CA GLY A 162 13.15 57.55 -13.91
C GLY A 162 13.24 57.54 -15.44
N THR A 163 14.33 56.99 -15.97
CA THR A 163 14.50 56.75 -17.42
C THR A 163 13.38 55.87 -17.97
N GLU A 164 12.66 56.36 -18.98
CA GLU A 164 11.44 55.76 -19.57
C GLU A 164 10.26 55.60 -18.58
N SER A 165 10.23 56.34 -17.46
CA SER A 165 9.10 56.26 -16.52
C SER A 165 7.89 57.09 -16.99
N THR A 166 6.67 56.58 -16.76
CA THR A 166 5.42 57.20 -17.21
C THR A 166 4.50 57.50 -16.03
N ALA A 167 4.05 58.75 -15.87
CA ALA A 167 3.12 59.19 -14.82
C ALA A 167 1.90 59.92 -15.41
N ILE A 168 0.69 59.41 -15.16
CA ILE A 168 -0.56 59.93 -15.75
C ILE A 168 -1.64 60.11 -14.66
N GLY A 169 -2.21 61.31 -14.56
CA GLY A 169 -3.30 61.66 -13.64
C GLY A 169 -2.83 62.46 -12.42
N HIS A 170 -3.71 63.32 -11.87
CA HIS A 170 -3.38 64.30 -10.83
C HIS A 170 -2.57 63.72 -9.64
N LEU A 171 -1.41 64.32 -9.34
CA LEU A 171 -0.47 63.86 -8.29
C LEU A 171 0.03 62.40 -8.43
N ALA A 172 0.02 61.83 -9.64
CA ALA A 172 0.70 60.56 -9.92
C ALA A 172 2.23 60.70 -9.93
N ILE A 173 2.95 59.67 -9.48
CA ILE A 173 4.41 59.69 -9.40
C ILE A 173 5.04 58.37 -9.88
N ALA A 174 6.05 58.44 -10.76
CA ALA A 174 6.79 57.30 -11.31
C ALA A 174 8.32 57.44 -11.21
N GLY A 175 9.00 56.44 -10.66
CA GLY A 175 10.46 56.28 -10.71
C GLY A 175 11.28 57.05 -9.67
N ILE A 176 10.79 57.24 -8.44
CA ILE A 176 11.59 57.83 -7.34
C ILE A 176 12.46 56.76 -6.66
N SER A 177 13.66 56.47 -7.19
CA SER A 177 14.66 55.72 -6.41
C SER A 177 16.11 56.08 -6.71
N SER A 178 16.94 55.99 -5.67
CA SER A 178 18.21 56.71 -5.51
C SER A 178 19.46 55.87 -5.78
N GLY A 179 19.47 55.05 -6.84
CA GLY A 179 20.67 54.27 -7.18
C GLY A 179 20.64 53.51 -8.52
N THR A 180 21.47 53.95 -9.46
CA THR A 180 22.17 53.15 -10.50
C THR A 180 21.42 51.99 -11.20
N GLY A 181 20.15 52.17 -11.59
CA GLY A 181 19.38 51.21 -12.39
C GLY A 181 18.35 51.91 -13.31
N ASN A 182 18.05 51.32 -14.46
CA ASN A 182 17.24 51.94 -15.53
C ASN A 182 15.72 51.80 -15.22
N ASN A 183 14.97 52.89 -15.17
CA ASN A 183 13.73 52.97 -14.38
C ASN A 183 12.41 53.03 -15.19
N PHE A 184 12.01 51.93 -15.82
CA PHE A 184 10.76 51.74 -16.59
C PHE A 184 9.45 51.74 -15.75
N ALA A 185 9.32 52.62 -14.75
CA ALA A 185 8.18 52.64 -13.83
C ALA A 185 6.94 53.29 -14.46
N THR A 186 5.74 52.74 -14.22
CA THR A 186 4.48 53.27 -14.76
C THR A 186 3.44 53.51 -13.67
N ALA A 187 2.96 54.75 -13.54
CA ALA A 187 1.91 55.16 -12.60
C ALA A 187 0.74 55.81 -13.36
N VAL A 188 -0.46 55.24 -13.29
CA VAL A 188 -1.66 55.73 -13.98
C VAL A 188 -2.86 55.77 -13.04
N GLY A 189 -3.29 56.99 -12.71
CA GLY A 189 -4.41 57.25 -11.81
C GLY A 189 -4.09 58.41 -10.86
N ALA A 190 -5.11 59.13 -10.39
CA ALA A 190 -4.85 60.21 -9.44
C ALA A 190 -4.24 59.65 -8.14
N ARG A 191 -3.13 60.23 -7.69
CA ARG A 191 -2.32 59.81 -6.53
C ARG A 191 -1.71 58.40 -6.64
N SER A 192 -1.60 57.81 -7.84
CA SER A 192 -0.90 56.54 -8.03
C SER A 192 0.62 56.71 -7.90
N GLN A 193 1.31 55.73 -7.32
CA GLN A 193 2.75 55.78 -7.06
C GLN A 193 3.43 54.50 -7.52
N ALA A 194 4.42 54.60 -8.41
CA ALA A 194 5.26 53.50 -8.85
C ALA A 194 6.73 53.92 -8.72
N ILE A 195 7.33 53.76 -7.53
CA ILE A 195 8.57 54.48 -7.19
C ILE A 195 9.86 53.74 -7.56
N ALA A 196 9.82 52.43 -7.81
CA ALA A 196 11.01 51.60 -8.04
C ALA A 196 11.14 51.08 -9.49
N GLU A 197 12.27 50.43 -9.80
CA GLU A 197 12.57 49.84 -11.11
C GLU A 197 11.44 48.93 -11.61
N SER A 198 10.92 49.20 -12.81
CA SER A 198 9.83 48.42 -13.44
C SER A 198 8.55 48.27 -12.59
N ALA A 199 8.34 49.12 -11.59
CA ALA A 199 7.12 49.13 -10.79
C ALA A 199 5.91 49.62 -11.61
N SER A 200 4.72 49.05 -11.38
CA SER A 200 3.50 49.34 -12.13
C SER A 200 2.32 49.61 -11.19
N ALA A 201 1.79 50.83 -11.18
CA ALA A 201 0.64 51.23 -10.35
C ALA A 201 -0.49 51.80 -11.21
N PHE A 202 -1.65 51.14 -11.20
CA PHE A 202 -2.81 51.48 -12.03
C PHE A 202 -4.07 51.58 -11.17
N GLY A 203 -4.56 52.80 -10.93
CA GLY A 203 -5.76 53.07 -10.14
C GLY A 203 -5.65 54.32 -9.26
N PHE A 204 -6.77 54.78 -8.72
CA PHE A 204 -6.78 55.87 -7.73
C PHE A 204 -6.04 55.42 -6.47
N GLY A 205 -4.94 56.10 -6.12
CA GLY A 205 -4.15 55.78 -4.93
C GLY A 205 -3.47 54.41 -4.93
N ALA A 206 -3.28 53.77 -6.08
CA ALA A 206 -2.50 52.53 -6.17
C ALA A 206 -1.01 52.79 -5.86
N SER A 207 -0.34 51.95 -5.07
CA SER A 207 1.09 52.08 -4.74
C SER A 207 1.87 50.79 -5.08
N ALA A 208 2.99 50.93 -5.78
CA ALA A 208 3.94 49.88 -6.11
C ALA A 208 5.34 50.35 -5.70
N GLU A 209 5.82 49.86 -4.54
CA GLU A 209 6.92 50.52 -3.82
C GLU A 209 8.30 49.87 -4.01
N ARG A 210 8.37 48.72 -4.67
CA ARG A 210 9.62 47.94 -4.85
C ARG A 210 9.79 47.48 -6.29
N ALA A 211 11.00 47.01 -6.60
CA ALA A 211 11.36 46.58 -7.93
C ALA A 211 10.37 45.51 -8.45
N ARG A 212 9.90 45.73 -9.69
CA ARG A 212 8.95 44.86 -10.42
C ARG A 212 7.60 44.62 -9.72
N SER A 213 7.23 45.39 -8.69
CA SER A 213 5.94 45.21 -8.03
C SER A 213 4.79 45.81 -8.86
N THR A 214 3.60 45.19 -8.80
CA THR A 214 2.44 45.53 -9.63
C THR A 214 1.20 45.73 -8.76
N ALA A 215 0.64 46.94 -8.75
CA ALA A 215 -0.61 47.29 -8.08
C ALA A 215 -1.67 47.71 -9.09
N LEU A 216 -2.80 46.99 -9.16
CA LEU A 216 -3.90 47.23 -10.11
C LEU A 216 -5.24 47.29 -9.37
N GLY A 217 -5.77 48.49 -9.16
CA GLY A 217 -7.02 48.73 -8.46
C GLY A 217 -6.99 50.00 -7.60
N GLY A 218 -8.17 50.46 -7.17
CA GLY A 218 -8.25 51.59 -6.23
C GLY A 218 -7.64 51.21 -4.87
N ALA A 219 -6.68 51.99 -4.39
CA ALA A 219 -5.92 51.76 -3.16
C ALA A 219 -5.21 50.38 -3.07
N ALA A 220 -4.93 49.72 -4.20
CA ALA A 220 -4.10 48.52 -4.22
C ALA A 220 -2.65 48.86 -3.80
N ARG A 221 -2.00 48.02 -2.99
CA ARG A 221 -0.63 48.22 -2.51
C ARG A 221 0.23 46.96 -2.70
N ALA A 222 1.33 47.12 -3.42
CA ALA A 222 2.35 46.10 -3.66
C ALA A 222 3.69 46.61 -3.10
N ASP A 223 3.88 46.42 -1.80
CA ASP A 223 4.96 47.00 -0.99
C ASP A 223 6.20 46.08 -0.95
N GLY A 224 6.07 44.85 -1.46
CA GLY A 224 7.14 43.86 -1.63
C GLY A 224 7.75 43.82 -3.04
N ALA A 225 9.00 43.36 -3.17
CA ALA A 225 9.64 43.18 -4.48
C ALA A 225 9.00 42.01 -5.25
N GLU A 226 8.79 42.17 -6.55
CA GLU A 226 8.05 41.22 -7.41
C GLU A 226 6.63 40.88 -6.88
N ALA A 227 6.08 41.69 -5.96
CA ALA A 227 4.74 41.49 -5.40
C ALA A 227 3.65 41.96 -6.37
N ILE A 228 2.49 41.29 -6.33
CA ILE A 228 1.35 41.54 -7.22
C ILE A 228 0.10 41.75 -6.37
N ALA A 229 -0.50 42.95 -6.42
CA ALA A 229 -1.75 43.30 -5.76
C ALA A 229 -2.80 43.72 -6.80
N VAL A 230 -3.88 42.94 -6.97
CA VAL A 230 -4.93 43.21 -7.96
C VAL A 230 -6.31 43.19 -7.30
N GLY A 231 -6.94 44.36 -7.20
CA GLY A 231 -8.26 44.53 -6.60
C GLY A 231 -8.38 45.84 -5.83
N TRP A 232 -9.59 46.20 -5.41
CA TRP A 232 -9.79 47.34 -4.52
C TRP A 232 -9.20 47.03 -3.14
N ALA A 233 -8.28 47.86 -2.65
CA ALA A 233 -7.56 47.67 -1.39
C ALA A 233 -6.86 46.29 -1.24
N ALA A 234 -6.49 45.65 -2.36
CA ALA A 234 -5.64 44.46 -2.34
C ALA A 234 -4.24 44.82 -1.80
N PHE A 235 -3.65 43.95 -1.00
CA PHE A 235 -2.40 44.21 -0.29
C PHE A 235 -1.41 43.05 -0.38
N ALA A 236 -0.20 43.32 -0.87
CA ALA A 236 0.90 42.36 -0.96
C ALA A 236 2.19 43.00 -0.37
N ASP A 237 2.55 42.63 0.87
CA ASP A 237 3.62 43.30 1.63
C ASP A 237 5.03 42.76 1.32
N ASN A 238 5.13 41.45 1.15
CA ASN A 238 6.42 40.76 1.11
C ASN A 238 6.86 40.31 -0.30
N ILE A 239 8.11 39.88 -0.41
CA ILE A 239 8.71 39.48 -1.69
C ILE A 239 7.92 38.32 -2.30
N ASN A 240 7.62 38.41 -3.60
CA ASN A 240 6.80 37.46 -4.34
C ASN A 240 5.38 37.23 -3.75
N ALA A 241 4.87 38.14 -2.91
CA ALA A 241 3.51 38.04 -2.39
C ALA A 241 2.48 38.37 -3.49
N VAL A 242 1.41 37.59 -3.56
CA VAL A 242 0.42 37.65 -4.64
C VAL A 242 -0.98 37.75 -4.03
N ALA A 243 -1.60 38.92 -4.09
CA ALA A 243 -2.93 39.22 -3.57
C ALA A 243 -3.88 39.61 -4.71
N LEU A 244 -4.88 38.77 -5.03
CA LEU A 244 -5.89 39.06 -6.05
C LEU A 244 -7.31 38.95 -5.46
N GLY A 245 -8.03 40.06 -5.46
CA GLY A 245 -9.38 40.18 -4.92
C GLY A 245 -9.57 41.48 -4.14
N SER A 246 -10.82 41.90 -3.95
CA SER A 246 -11.12 43.06 -3.09
C SER A 246 -10.68 42.74 -1.65
N SER A 247 -9.87 43.61 -1.04
CA SER A 247 -9.35 43.46 0.32
C SER A 247 -8.58 42.14 0.56
N SER A 248 -8.02 41.52 -0.49
CA SER A 248 -7.11 40.38 -0.36
C SER A 248 -5.79 40.80 0.28
N PHE A 249 -5.21 39.95 1.13
CA PHE A 249 -4.06 40.29 1.98
C PHE A 249 -3.01 39.17 1.93
N ALA A 250 -1.86 39.41 1.30
CA ALA A 250 -0.73 38.50 1.24
C ALA A 250 0.49 39.12 1.94
N ASP A 251 0.75 38.67 3.16
CA ASP A 251 1.81 39.21 4.03
C ASP A 251 3.02 38.27 4.13
N GLY A 252 2.85 36.97 3.92
CA GLY A 252 4.01 36.07 3.92
C GLY A 252 4.93 36.21 2.71
N LEU A 253 6.23 35.95 2.91
CA LEU A 253 7.19 35.72 1.82
C LEU A 253 6.71 34.57 0.91
N ASN A 254 6.59 34.81 -0.40
CA ASN A 254 5.95 33.91 -1.38
C ASN A 254 4.50 33.50 -1.04
N ALA A 255 3.75 34.32 -0.28
CA ALA A 255 2.36 34.01 0.05
C ALA A 255 1.40 34.34 -1.10
N VAL A 256 0.34 33.56 -1.22
CA VAL A 256 -0.64 33.66 -2.31
C VAL A 256 -2.06 33.75 -1.73
N ALA A 257 -2.72 34.89 -1.89
CA ALA A 257 -4.11 35.15 -1.48
C ALA A 257 -4.99 35.46 -2.71
N LEU A 258 -5.90 34.54 -3.07
CA LEU A 258 -6.81 34.68 -4.21
C LEU A 258 -8.27 34.58 -3.74
N GLY A 259 -8.98 35.71 -3.73
CA GLY A 259 -10.38 35.81 -3.33
C GLY A 259 -10.68 37.11 -2.59
N SER A 260 -11.95 37.50 -2.51
CA SER A 260 -12.36 38.67 -1.72
C SER A 260 -12.10 38.42 -0.24
N SER A 261 -11.36 39.31 0.41
CA SER A 261 -10.96 39.18 1.83
C SER A 261 -10.25 37.85 2.15
N SER A 262 -9.49 37.30 1.19
CA SER A 262 -8.59 36.17 1.43
C SER A 262 -7.31 36.64 2.13
N GLU A 263 -6.79 35.86 3.07
CA GLU A 263 -5.63 36.21 3.90
C GLU A 263 -4.56 35.11 3.85
N ALA A 264 -3.36 35.43 3.39
CA ALA A 264 -2.20 34.54 3.35
C ALA A 264 -1.04 35.17 4.16
N GLY A 265 -1.09 34.99 5.47
CA GLY A 265 -0.13 35.60 6.42
C GLY A 265 1.16 34.80 6.62
N GLY A 266 1.13 33.48 6.41
CA GLY A 266 2.30 32.64 6.62
C GLY A 266 3.32 32.67 5.47
N ILE A 267 4.61 32.52 5.78
CA ILE A 267 5.65 32.30 4.76
C ILE A 267 5.28 31.08 3.90
N GLY A 268 5.22 31.24 2.59
CA GLY A 268 4.82 30.20 1.64
C GLY A 268 3.39 29.69 1.84
N SER A 269 2.51 30.48 2.45
CA SER A 269 1.10 30.13 2.63
C SER A 269 0.28 30.34 1.35
N THR A 270 -0.85 29.63 1.23
CA THR A 270 -1.76 29.78 0.09
C THR A 270 -3.22 29.79 0.57
N ALA A 271 -3.92 30.89 0.35
CA ALA A 271 -5.34 31.07 0.61
C ALA A 271 -6.10 31.26 -0.72
N LEU A 272 -7.05 30.36 -1.01
CA LEU A 272 -7.83 30.33 -2.25
C LEU A 272 -9.33 30.24 -1.92
N GLY A 273 -10.06 31.31 -2.21
CA GLY A 273 -11.49 31.47 -1.93
C GLY A 273 -11.77 32.76 -1.15
N ALA A 274 -13.01 33.28 -1.25
CA ALA A 274 -13.43 34.40 -0.42
C ALA A 274 -13.36 34.03 1.07
N LEU A 275 -12.90 34.94 1.93
CA LEU A 275 -12.76 34.72 3.39
C LEU A 275 -11.84 33.54 3.79
N SER A 276 -11.05 32.97 2.88
CA SER A 276 -10.08 31.91 3.20
C SER A 276 -8.87 32.50 3.94
N ASN A 277 -8.37 31.82 4.98
CA ASN A 277 -7.26 32.30 5.82
C ASN A 277 -6.18 31.21 5.96
N ALA A 278 -4.97 31.52 5.50
CA ALA A 278 -3.76 30.71 5.63
C ALA A 278 -2.68 31.46 6.46
N ALA A 279 -2.95 31.69 7.74
CA ALA A 279 -2.01 32.37 8.65
C ALA A 279 -0.75 31.55 9.00
N GLY A 280 -0.79 30.22 8.85
CA GLY A 280 0.31 29.32 9.19
C GLY A 280 1.45 29.30 8.17
N ARG A 281 2.71 29.16 8.63
CA ARG A 281 3.85 28.96 7.72
C ARG A 281 3.68 27.68 6.91
N TYR A 282 3.82 27.77 5.59
CA TYR A 282 3.55 26.69 4.63
C TYR A 282 2.14 26.08 4.75
N SER A 283 1.14 26.85 5.22
CA SER A 283 -0.23 26.38 5.33
C SER A 283 -1.03 26.63 4.04
N VAL A 284 -2.07 25.83 3.84
CA VAL A 284 -2.90 25.84 2.63
C VAL A 284 -4.37 25.87 3.04
N ALA A 285 -5.10 26.91 2.63
CA ALA A 285 -6.53 27.10 2.87
C ALA A 285 -7.28 27.21 1.53
N LEU A 286 -8.03 26.18 1.15
CA LEU A 286 -8.77 26.11 -0.12
C LEU A 286 -10.28 25.98 0.15
N GLY A 287 -11.03 27.06 0.00
CA GLY A 287 -12.48 27.04 0.24
C GLY A 287 -13.03 28.43 0.49
N GLY A 288 -13.91 28.89 -0.39
CA GLY A 288 -14.53 30.21 -0.28
C GLY A 288 -15.79 30.19 0.60
N GLY A 289 -15.79 31.02 1.64
CA GLY A 289 -16.99 31.32 2.42
C GLY A 289 -17.95 32.28 1.71
N ASP A 290 -19.10 32.50 2.34
CA ASP A 290 -20.13 33.44 1.89
C ASP A 290 -20.63 34.30 3.07
N ALA A 291 -21.86 34.83 2.98
CA ALA A 291 -22.44 35.63 4.07
C ALA A 291 -22.87 34.81 5.31
N PHE A 292 -22.88 33.48 5.22
CA PHE A 292 -23.38 32.55 6.23
C PHE A 292 -22.33 31.54 6.72
N ALA A 293 -21.31 31.25 5.91
CA ALA A 293 -20.21 30.36 6.26
C ALA A 293 -18.83 31.03 6.09
N ASN A 294 -17.92 30.77 7.03
CA ASN A 294 -16.52 31.20 6.93
C ASN A 294 -15.79 30.44 5.80
N GLY A 295 -14.72 31.03 5.26
CA GLY A 295 -13.81 30.30 4.37
C GLY A 295 -12.98 29.24 5.11
N ALA A 296 -12.19 28.48 4.34
CA ALA A 296 -11.21 27.54 4.90
C ALA A 296 -10.18 28.28 5.79
N SER A 297 -9.79 27.69 6.92
CA SER A 297 -8.90 28.30 7.91
C SER A 297 -7.75 27.36 8.29
N ALA A 298 -6.54 27.70 7.86
CA ALA A 298 -5.30 26.95 8.09
C ALA A 298 -4.28 27.80 8.87
N SER A 299 -4.46 27.91 10.19
CA SER A 299 -3.64 28.78 11.06
C SER A 299 -2.40 28.09 11.64
N GLY A 300 -2.31 26.75 11.59
CA GLY A 300 -1.14 26.00 12.05
C GLY A 300 0.02 25.93 11.03
N GLU A 301 1.25 25.73 11.50
CA GLU A 301 2.39 25.49 10.59
C GLU A 301 2.21 24.17 9.83
N ARG A 302 2.36 24.20 8.49
CA ARG A 302 2.03 23.08 7.58
C ARG A 302 0.59 22.57 7.72
N ALA A 303 -0.33 23.40 8.20
CA ALA A 303 -1.75 23.05 8.26
C ALA A 303 -2.38 23.07 6.86
N ILE A 304 -3.27 22.11 6.59
CA ILE A 304 -4.04 22.04 5.35
C ILE A 304 -5.53 22.10 5.73
N ALA A 305 -6.27 23.07 5.20
CA ALA A 305 -7.73 23.21 5.31
C ALA A 305 -8.32 23.27 3.90
N ILE A 306 -9.19 22.32 3.53
CA ILE A 306 -9.81 22.25 2.19
C ILE A 306 -11.30 22.00 2.37
N GLY A 307 -12.14 22.93 1.93
CA GLY A 307 -13.59 22.92 2.14
C GLY A 307 -14.08 24.20 2.82
N VAL A 308 -15.35 24.54 2.62
CA VAL A 308 -15.97 25.69 3.30
C VAL A 308 -16.02 25.40 4.81
N ALA A 309 -15.86 26.44 5.63
CA ALA A 309 -15.77 26.36 7.09
C ALA A 309 -14.76 25.32 7.66
N SER A 310 -13.83 24.78 6.86
CA SER A 310 -12.83 23.81 7.32
C SER A 310 -11.78 24.47 8.21
N ILE A 311 -11.36 23.79 9.28
CA ILE A 311 -10.48 24.35 10.33
C ILE A 311 -9.29 23.41 10.56
N SER A 312 -8.08 23.94 10.39
CA SER A 312 -6.80 23.25 10.58
C SER A 312 -5.87 24.15 11.40
N SER A 313 -5.92 24.02 12.72
CA SER A 313 -5.42 25.07 13.65
C SER A 313 -4.14 24.74 14.41
N ASN A 314 -3.51 23.58 14.19
CA ASN A 314 -2.28 23.18 14.88
C ASN A 314 -1.19 22.74 13.90
N SER A 315 0.02 22.48 14.39
CA SER A 315 1.12 22.08 13.52
C SER A 315 0.84 20.73 12.85
N SER A 316 1.08 20.68 11.54
CA SER A 316 0.93 19.50 10.68
C SER A 316 -0.48 18.87 10.74
N THR A 317 -1.51 19.69 10.88
CA THR A 317 -2.92 19.24 10.81
C THR A 317 -3.44 19.21 9.38
N ILE A 318 -4.41 18.32 9.13
CA ILE A 318 -5.09 18.19 7.84
C ILE A 318 -6.59 18.15 8.09
N ALA A 319 -7.36 19.07 7.51
CA ALA A 319 -8.82 19.12 7.53
C ALA A 319 -9.32 19.22 6.08
N ILE A 320 -10.02 18.21 5.59
CA ILE A 320 -10.49 18.15 4.19
C ILE A 320 -11.97 17.72 4.18
N GLY A 321 -12.87 18.63 3.82
CA GLY A 321 -14.32 18.46 3.85
C GLY A 321 -15.00 19.75 4.30
N ASP A 322 -16.28 19.93 3.95
CA ASP A 322 -17.09 21.03 4.47
C ASP A 322 -17.25 20.88 6.00
N GLY A 323 -16.98 21.94 6.77
CA GLY A 323 -16.99 21.89 8.24
C GLY A 323 -15.93 20.99 8.91
N ALA A 324 -15.02 20.36 8.15
CA ALA A 324 -14.00 19.45 8.70
C ALA A 324 -13.05 20.17 9.67
N SER A 325 -12.73 19.56 10.82
CA SER A 325 -12.05 20.21 11.93
C SER A 325 -10.91 19.37 12.52
N ALA A 326 -9.66 19.82 12.34
CA ALA A 326 -8.44 19.22 12.88
C ALA A 326 -7.69 20.23 13.76
N THR A 327 -7.82 20.10 15.08
CA THR A 327 -7.48 21.19 16.03
C THR A 327 -6.31 20.90 16.97
N SER A 328 -5.79 19.67 16.96
CA SER A 328 -4.66 19.23 17.80
C SER A 328 -3.46 18.80 16.97
N LEU A 329 -2.25 18.82 17.57
CA LEU A 329 -0.98 18.50 16.92
C LEU A 329 -1.07 17.19 16.10
N GLY A 330 -0.78 17.27 14.79
CA GLY A 330 -0.76 16.10 13.89
C GLY A 330 -2.12 15.43 13.66
N ALA A 331 -3.24 16.09 13.99
CA ALA A 331 -4.58 15.56 13.76
C ALA A 331 -4.99 15.61 12.27
N THR A 332 -5.72 14.59 11.82
CA THR A 332 -6.24 14.47 10.44
C THR A 332 -7.75 14.26 10.45
N ALA A 333 -8.50 15.17 9.84
CA ALA A 333 -9.94 15.09 9.60
C ALA A 333 -10.23 15.07 8.09
N LEU A 334 -10.96 14.07 7.61
CA LEU A 334 -11.30 13.89 6.19
C LEU A 334 -12.77 13.49 6.04
N GLY A 335 -13.62 14.40 5.57
CA GLY A 335 -15.06 14.22 5.41
C GLY A 335 -15.84 15.44 5.90
N GLU A 336 -17.08 15.59 5.42
CA GLU A 336 -18.03 16.59 5.92
C GLU A 336 -18.23 16.44 7.44
N ASP A 337 -18.08 17.52 8.20
CA ASP A 337 -18.13 17.58 9.67
C ASP A 337 -17.18 16.59 10.41
N ALA A 338 -16.16 16.03 9.74
CA ALA A 338 -15.19 15.15 10.38
C ALA A 338 -14.38 15.93 11.44
N THR A 339 -14.28 15.39 12.66
CA THR A 339 -13.68 16.09 13.82
C THR A 339 -12.53 15.27 14.42
N ALA A 340 -11.31 15.78 14.30
CA ALA A 340 -10.09 15.24 14.90
C ALA A 340 -9.50 16.26 15.89
N SER A 341 -10.01 16.27 17.13
CA SER A 341 -9.53 17.17 18.19
C SER A 341 -8.50 16.54 19.12
N GLY A 342 -8.18 15.26 18.96
CA GLY A 342 -7.13 14.59 19.72
C GLY A 342 -5.73 14.77 19.12
N ALA A 343 -4.68 14.77 19.95
CA ALA A 343 -3.30 14.80 19.47
C ALA A 343 -2.98 13.50 18.69
N VAL A 344 -2.47 13.64 17.46
CA VAL A 344 -2.20 12.52 16.53
C VAL A 344 -3.44 11.63 16.32
N SER A 345 -4.63 12.26 16.26
CA SER A 345 -5.90 11.56 15.99
C SER A 345 -6.28 11.59 14.51
N ILE A 346 -7.06 10.60 14.08
CA ILE A 346 -7.48 10.43 12.69
C ILE A 346 -8.99 10.24 12.64
N ALA A 347 -9.72 11.15 12.02
CA ALA A 347 -11.16 11.05 11.73
C ALA A 347 -11.38 11.03 10.20
N ILE A 348 -11.95 9.95 9.67
CA ILE A 348 -12.19 9.78 8.23
C ILE A 348 -13.64 9.33 8.02
N GLY A 349 -14.46 10.13 7.33
CA GLY A 349 -15.87 9.88 7.06
C GLY A 349 -16.77 11.02 7.55
N GLN A 350 -17.98 11.10 7.01
CA GLN A 350 -18.97 12.10 7.40
C GLN A 350 -19.27 12.03 8.91
N ARG A 351 -19.11 13.14 9.64
CA ARG A 351 -19.27 13.23 11.11
C ARG A 351 -18.42 12.21 11.92
N ALA A 352 -17.32 11.69 11.35
CA ALA A 352 -16.40 10.86 12.12
C ALA A 352 -15.75 11.68 13.24
N SER A 353 -15.65 11.12 14.45
CA SER A 353 -15.18 11.85 15.63
C SER A 353 -14.05 11.11 16.36
N ALA A 354 -12.84 11.65 16.24
CA ALA A 354 -11.60 11.21 16.89
C ALA A 354 -11.15 12.27 17.89
N ALA A 355 -11.95 12.48 18.94
CA ALA A 355 -11.77 13.62 19.84
C ALA A 355 -10.60 13.49 20.84
N PHE A 356 -9.98 12.31 20.92
CA PHE A 356 -9.06 11.90 22.00
C PHE A 356 -7.66 11.53 21.49
N SER A 357 -6.66 11.54 22.37
CA SER A 357 -5.26 11.35 22.01
C SER A 357 -5.01 9.99 21.36
N ARG A 358 -4.33 9.97 20.21
CA ARG A 358 -4.03 8.78 19.40
C ARG A 358 -5.28 7.94 19.06
N SER A 359 -6.44 8.58 18.93
CA SER A 359 -7.68 7.91 18.52
C SER A 359 -7.82 7.82 16.99
N ILE A 360 -8.48 6.77 16.52
CA ILE A 360 -8.75 6.53 15.09
C ILE A 360 -10.24 6.27 14.92
N ALA A 361 -10.95 7.11 14.17
CA ALA A 361 -12.35 6.96 13.80
C ALA A 361 -12.47 6.93 12.27
N VAL A 362 -12.89 5.81 11.68
CA VAL A 362 -12.98 5.62 10.22
C VAL A 362 -14.35 5.05 9.85
N GLY A 363 -15.14 5.81 9.10
CA GLY A 363 -16.50 5.51 8.71
C GLY A 363 -17.46 6.64 9.07
N GLN A 364 -18.58 6.75 8.35
CA GLN A 364 -19.63 7.71 8.70
C GLN A 364 -20.10 7.48 10.15
N ASP A 365 -20.23 8.56 10.94
CA ASP A 365 -20.67 8.56 12.34
C ASP A 365 -19.80 7.68 13.28
N ALA A 366 -18.61 7.24 12.85
CA ALA A 366 -17.66 6.50 13.70
C ALA A 366 -17.14 7.39 14.83
N THR A 367 -17.16 6.92 16.07
CA THR A 367 -16.90 7.75 17.26
C THR A 367 -15.94 7.07 18.24
N VAL A 368 -14.84 7.75 18.61
CA VAL A 368 -13.99 7.35 19.73
C VAL A 368 -14.27 8.26 20.94
N VAL A 369 -14.47 7.65 22.11
CA VAL A 369 -14.87 8.35 23.35
C VAL A 369 -13.81 8.39 24.46
N ALA A 370 -12.59 7.92 24.19
CA ALA A 370 -11.42 8.02 25.08
C ALA A 370 -10.10 7.78 24.34
N ASP A 371 -8.96 8.01 25.00
CA ASP A 371 -7.62 7.89 24.40
C ASP A 371 -7.30 6.47 23.89
N PHE A 372 -6.48 6.39 22.84
CA PHE A 372 -6.03 5.15 22.18
C PHE A 372 -7.15 4.26 21.61
N GLY A 373 -8.40 4.75 21.54
CA GLY A 373 -9.51 4.01 20.94
C GLY A 373 -9.47 3.97 19.41
N VAL A 374 -9.86 2.84 18.82
CA VAL A 374 -9.93 2.62 17.37
C VAL A 374 -11.35 2.18 17.00
N ALA A 375 -12.06 2.97 16.21
CA ALA A 375 -13.41 2.69 15.72
C ALA A 375 -13.41 2.72 14.17
N ILE A 376 -13.59 1.56 13.53
CA ILE A 376 -13.59 1.42 12.07
C ILE A 376 -14.89 0.74 11.62
N GLY A 377 -15.76 1.49 10.94
CA GLY A 377 -17.07 1.06 10.46
C GLY A 377 -18.14 2.13 10.69
N ASN A 378 -19.22 2.10 9.90
CA ASN A 378 -20.33 3.05 10.08
C ASN A 378 -20.92 2.93 11.49
N SER A 379 -21.11 4.06 12.17
CA SER A 379 -21.63 4.14 13.55
C SER A 379 -20.89 3.25 14.55
N SER A 380 -19.62 2.91 14.28
CA SER A 380 -18.78 2.16 15.22
C SER A 380 -18.36 3.04 16.40
N ARG A 381 -18.18 2.43 17.58
CA ARG A 381 -17.87 3.16 18.81
C ARG A 381 -16.80 2.47 19.65
N ALA A 382 -15.72 3.18 19.96
CA ALA A 382 -14.62 2.69 20.79
C ALA A 382 -14.36 3.56 22.03
N GLY A 383 -14.10 2.91 23.17
CA GLY A 383 -13.65 3.50 24.43
C GLY A 383 -12.13 3.49 24.59
N SER A 384 -11.66 3.52 25.84
CA SER A 384 -10.23 3.69 26.17
C SER A 384 -9.42 2.44 25.84
N GLN A 385 -8.38 2.58 25.02
CA GLN A 385 -7.57 1.47 24.49
C GLN A 385 -8.41 0.37 23.79
N ALA A 386 -9.64 0.70 23.38
CA ALA A 386 -10.60 -0.25 22.87
C ALA A 386 -10.60 -0.26 21.34
N SER A 387 -10.96 -1.39 20.72
CA SER A 387 -10.96 -1.54 19.27
C SER A 387 -12.30 -2.09 18.77
N ALA A 388 -13.05 -1.28 18.03
CA ALA A 388 -14.30 -1.63 17.37
C ALA A 388 -14.10 -1.67 15.85
N TYR A 389 -14.32 -2.83 15.22
CA TYR A 389 -14.23 -3.04 13.78
C TYR A 389 -15.54 -3.64 13.25
N GLY A 390 -16.24 -2.93 12.36
CA GLY A 390 -17.52 -3.35 11.78
C GLY A 390 -18.63 -2.30 11.92
N SER A 391 -19.68 -2.41 11.11
CA SER A 391 -20.84 -1.51 11.22
C SER A 391 -21.53 -1.71 12.57
N ASN A 392 -21.77 -0.62 13.29
CA ASN A 392 -22.39 -0.62 14.62
C ASN A 392 -21.65 -1.52 15.64
N ALA A 393 -20.33 -1.72 15.49
CA ALA A 393 -19.52 -2.39 16.51
C ALA A 393 -19.31 -1.46 17.73
N PHE A 394 -19.47 -1.98 18.94
CA PHE A 394 -19.34 -1.23 20.19
C PHE A 394 -18.29 -1.87 21.10
N ALA A 395 -17.08 -1.29 21.18
CA ALA A 395 -16.04 -1.67 22.13
C ALA A 395 -15.89 -0.57 23.19
N THR A 396 -16.76 -0.54 24.21
CA THR A 396 -16.79 0.57 25.19
C THR A 396 -15.97 0.33 26.45
N GLY A 397 -15.60 -0.91 26.73
CA GLY A 397 -14.80 -1.27 27.91
C GLY A 397 -13.32 -0.93 27.72
N VAL A 398 -12.60 -0.72 28.83
CA VAL A 398 -11.15 -0.48 28.78
C VAL A 398 -10.44 -1.71 28.21
N GLY A 399 -9.64 -1.52 27.15
CA GLY A 399 -8.95 -2.62 26.46
C GLY A 399 -9.88 -3.62 25.78
N SER A 400 -11.15 -3.27 25.54
CA SER A 400 -12.13 -4.17 24.92
C SER A 400 -11.97 -4.25 23.41
N VAL A 401 -12.36 -5.39 22.81
CA VAL A 401 -12.25 -5.63 21.37
C VAL A 401 -13.59 -6.12 20.83
N ALA A 402 -14.18 -5.41 19.87
CA ALA A 402 -15.39 -5.82 19.16
C ALA A 402 -15.10 -5.91 17.65
N VAL A 403 -15.21 -7.09 17.05
CA VAL A 403 -14.94 -7.35 15.62
C VAL A 403 -16.16 -8.03 14.99
N GLY A 404 -16.89 -7.29 14.16
CA GLY A 404 -18.06 -7.76 13.44
C GLY A 404 -19.23 -6.78 13.48
N THR A 405 -20.16 -6.91 12.53
CA THR A 405 -21.36 -6.08 12.49
C THR A 405 -22.20 -6.31 13.75
N ILE A 406 -22.51 -5.24 14.49
CA ILE A 406 -23.25 -5.25 15.76
C ILE A 406 -22.53 -6.04 16.88
N ALA A 407 -21.22 -6.31 16.76
CA ALA A 407 -20.43 -6.89 17.85
C ALA A 407 -20.34 -5.94 19.06
N ARG A 408 -20.48 -6.44 20.29
CA ARG A 408 -20.49 -5.61 21.52
C ARG A 408 -19.55 -6.17 22.57
N ALA A 409 -18.52 -5.40 22.90
CA ALA A 409 -17.56 -5.65 23.98
C ALA A 409 -17.65 -4.49 24.99
N ILE A 410 -18.46 -4.66 26.05
CA ILE A 410 -18.94 -3.51 26.85
C ILE A 410 -18.06 -3.25 28.08
N GLN A 411 -17.52 -4.30 28.69
CA GLN A 411 -16.79 -4.23 29.97
C GLN A 411 -15.27 -4.32 29.77
N SER A 412 -14.51 -3.97 30.80
CA SER A 412 -13.05 -4.05 30.78
C SER A 412 -12.55 -5.44 30.38
N GLY A 413 -11.60 -5.50 29.44
CA GLY A 413 -11.00 -6.75 28.94
C GLY A 413 -11.95 -7.68 28.17
N SER A 414 -13.14 -7.23 27.77
CA SER A 414 -14.08 -8.06 27.00
C SER A 414 -13.68 -8.16 25.52
N VAL A 415 -13.89 -9.33 24.91
CA VAL A 415 -13.54 -9.64 23.52
C VAL A 415 -14.74 -10.26 22.82
N ALA A 416 -15.32 -9.55 21.85
CA ALA A 416 -16.44 -9.98 21.01
C ALA A 416 -15.98 -10.09 19.55
N VAL A 417 -16.01 -11.28 18.95
CA VAL A 417 -15.58 -11.53 17.57
C VAL A 417 -16.63 -12.36 16.82
N GLY A 418 -17.41 -11.71 15.96
CA GLY A 418 -18.52 -12.30 15.21
C GLY A 418 -19.58 -11.24 14.89
N ARG A 419 -20.47 -11.51 13.94
CA ARG A 419 -21.69 -10.68 13.81
C ARG A 419 -22.55 -10.90 15.05
N ALA A 420 -22.99 -9.80 15.66
CA ALA A 420 -23.83 -9.77 16.87
C ALA A 420 -23.30 -10.61 18.06
N SER A 421 -21.98 -10.81 18.15
CA SER A 421 -21.36 -11.41 19.34
C SER A 421 -21.40 -10.43 20.52
N ASP A 422 -21.84 -10.90 21.69
CA ASP A 422 -22.07 -10.13 22.91
C ASP A 422 -21.09 -10.55 24.03
N ALA A 423 -19.98 -9.84 24.19
CA ALA A 423 -19.07 -9.96 25.34
C ALA A 423 -19.37 -8.84 26.34
N THR A 424 -20.38 -9.07 27.19
CA THR A 424 -20.92 -8.01 28.09
C THR A 424 -20.52 -8.19 29.55
N GLY A 425 -19.85 -9.30 29.91
CA GLY A 425 -19.21 -9.48 31.22
C GLY A 425 -17.77 -8.95 31.27
N ARG A 426 -17.24 -8.68 32.48
CA ARG A 426 -15.82 -8.30 32.67
C ARG A 426 -14.91 -9.47 32.28
N SER A 427 -13.84 -9.20 31.54
CA SER A 427 -12.91 -10.21 31.04
C SER A 427 -13.59 -11.37 30.28
N SER A 428 -14.73 -11.11 29.64
CA SER A 428 -15.51 -12.11 28.92
C SER A 428 -15.06 -12.26 27.46
N ILE A 429 -15.19 -13.46 26.91
CA ILE A 429 -14.77 -13.78 25.53
C ILE A 429 -15.95 -14.41 24.79
N ALA A 430 -16.50 -13.71 23.79
CA ALA A 430 -17.53 -14.21 22.88
C ALA A 430 -16.97 -14.29 21.44
N ILE A 431 -16.72 -15.49 20.93
CA ILE A 431 -16.15 -15.70 19.58
C ILE A 431 -17.08 -16.60 18.77
N GLY A 432 -17.78 -16.02 17.80
CA GLY A 432 -18.74 -16.70 16.95
C GLY A 432 -19.93 -15.82 16.59
N ASP A 433 -20.62 -16.18 15.51
CA ASP A 433 -21.88 -15.55 15.10
C ASP A 433 -22.96 -15.78 16.18
N ASP A 434 -23.56 -14.69 16.67
CA ASP A 434 -24.46 -14.66 17.84
C ASP A 434 -23.90 -15.33 19.12
N ALA A 435 -22.57 -15.39 19.31
CA ALA A 435 -21.96 -15.90 20.55
C ALA A 435 -22.16 -14.94 21.73
N ASN A 436 -22.44 -15.45 22.93
CA ASN A 436 -22.92 -14.66 24.06
C ASN A 436 -22.19 -14.98 25.38
N ALA A 437 -21.34 -14.06 25.82
CA ALA A 437 -20.59 -14.11 27.08
C ALA A 437 -21.01 -12.94 28.01
N THR A 438 -22.18 -13.08 28.68
CA THR A 438 -22.71 -12.01 29.56
C THR A 438 -22.09 -11.91 30.95
N ARG A 439 -21.21 -12.85 31.33
CA ARG A 439 -20.82 -13.07 32.73
C ARG A 439 -19.34 -12.81 32.99
N GLU A 440 -18.98 -12.58 34.25
CA GLU A 440 -17.58 -12.28 34.59
C GLU A 440 -16.69 -13.50 34.35
N ASN A 441 -15.54 -13.29 33.69
CA ASN A 441 -14.60 -14.33 33.28
C ASN A 441 -15.22 -15.45 32.40
N SER A 442 -16.37 -15.20 31.75
CA SER A 442 -17.06 -16.19 30.93
C SER A 442 -16.51 -16.29 29.51
N ILE A 443 -16.50 -17.50 28.96
CA ILE A 443 -15.98 -17.82 27.63
C ILE A 443 -17.06 -18.54 26.83
N ALA A 444 -17.44 -17.98 25.68
CA ALA A 444 -18.38 -18.56 24.72
C ALA A 444 -17.74 -18.58 23.32
N ILE A 445 -17.31 -19.75 22.85
CA ILE A 445 -16.65 -19.91 21.54
C ILE A 445 -17.43 -20.91 20.68
N GLY A 446 -17.99 -20.40 19.58
CA GLY A 446 -18.84 -21.13 18.65
C GLY A 446 -20.10 -20.33 18.29
N ARG A 447 -20.66 -20.57 17.10
CA ARG A 447 -21.93 -19.94 16.68
C ARG A 447 -23.05 -20.31 17.66
N GLY A 448 -23.68 -19.30 18.25
CA GLY A 448 -24.72 -19.44 19.27
C GLY A 448 -24.24 -20.03 20.61
N ALA A 449 -22.92 -20.10 20.87
CA ALA A 449 -22.41 -20.49 22.19
C ALA A 449 -22.85 -19.45 23.23
N SER A 450 -23.25 -19.89 24.42
CA SER A 450 -23.88 -19.02 25.43
C SER A 450 -23.44 -19.35 26.86
N THR A 451 -23.10 -18.32 27.62
CA THR A 451 -22.97 -18.37 29.08
C THR A 451 -24.02 -17.43 29.68
N ASN A 452 -25.08 -18.03 30.23
CA ASN A 452 -26.33 -17.37 30.56
C ASN A 452 -26.35 -16.80 32.00
N SER A 453 -27.51 -16.39 32.50
CA SER A 453 -27.65 -15.75 33.81
C SER A 453 -27.16 -16.64 34.97
N GLY A 454 -26.07 -16.23 35.60
CA GLY A 454 -25.43 -16.93 36.73
C GLY A 454 -24.18 -17.72 36.37
N ALA A 455 -23.82 -17.80 35.09
CA ALA A 455 -22.63 -18.51 34.59
C ALA A 455 -21.31 -17.71 34.71
N ASP A 456 -21.05 -17.09 35.87
CA ASP A 456 -19.73 -16.50 36.14
C ASP A 456 -18.65 -17.60 36.14
N GLY A 457 -17.51 -17.34 35.50
CA GLY A 457 -16.48 -18.35 35.22
C GLY A 457 -16.86 -19.45 34.22
N GLY A 458 -18.05 -19.39 33.61
CA GLY A 458 -18.56 -20.43 32.72
C GLY A 458 -17.82 -20.53 31.38
N ILE A 459 -17.61 -21.74 30.88
CA ILE A 459 -16.88 -22.04 29.63
C ILE A 459 -17.76 -22.86 28.68
N ALA A 460 -18.23 -22.24 27.59
CA ALA A 460 -19.01 -22.86 26.51
C ALA A 460 -18.18 -22.92 25.22
N LEU A 461 -17.77 -24.12 24.78
CA LEU A 461 -16.93 -24.36 23.61
C LEU A 461 -17.64 -25.30 22.62
N GLY A 462 -18.27 -24.74 21.58
CA GLY A 462 -19.00 -25.47 20.54
C GLY A 462 -20.21 -24.70 20.03
N SER A 463 -20.73 -25.05 18.84
CA SER A 463 -21.95 -24.40 18.33
C SER A 463 -23.14 -24.76 19.24
N ASN A 464 -23.85 -23.73 19.71
CA ASN A 464 -24.92 -23.85 20.70
C ASN A 464 -24.51 -24.53 22.04
N ALA A 465 -23.21 -24.56 22.39
CA ALA A 465 -22.80 -24.95 23.72
C ALA A 465 -23.36 -23.95 24.75
N ASN A 466 -23.90 -24.43 25.87
CA ASN A 466 -24.67 -23.62 26.81
C ASN A 466 -24.21 -23.89 28.25
N VAL A 467 -23.80 -22.84 28.96
CA VAL A 467 -23.57 -22.88 30.41
C VAL A 467 -24.60 -21.98 31.08
N PHE A 468 -25.42 -22.55 31.95
CA PHE A 468 -26.56 -21.85 32.56
C PHE A 468 -26.42 -21.57 34.06
N ALA A 469 -25.29 -21.95 34.68
CA ALA A 469 -24.94 -21.61 36.06
C ALA A 469 -23.40 -21.59 36.26
N GLY A 470 -22.95 -21.03 37.39
CA GLY A 470 -21.55 -20.67 37.64
C GLY A 470 -20.57 -21.84 37.65
N ASP A 471 -19.30 -21.55 37.31
CA ASP A 471 -18.19 -22.51 37.20
C ASP A 471 -18.45 -23.69 36.23
N GLY A 472 -19.49 -23.64 35.39
CA GLY A 472 -19.87 -24.73 34.48
C GLY A 472 -19.02 -24.78 33.20
N VAL A 473 -18.70 -25.99 32.73
CA VAL A 473 -17.87 -26.24 31.55
C VAL A 473 -18.62 -27.12 30.55
N ALA A 474 -18.96 -26.58 29.38
CA ALA A 474 -19.64 -27.29 28.30
C ALA A 474 -18.77 -27.31 27.03
N ILE A 475 -18.22 -28.48 26.67
CA ILE A 475 -17.34 -28.66 25.52
C ILE A 475 -17.96 -29.66 24.54
N GLY A 476 -18.40 -29.14 23.39
CA GLY A 476 -19.07 -29.91 22.33
C GLY A 476 -20.24 -29.14 21.72
N SER A 477 -20.63 -29.49 20.49
CA SER A 477 -21.85 -28.94 19.89
C SER A 477 -23.07 -29.31 20.74
N SER A 478 -23.89 -28.31 21.10
CA SER A 478 -25.05 -28.47 21.97
C SER A 478 -24.76 -29.13 23.33
N ALA A 479 -23.52 -29.05 23.84
CA ALA A 479 -23.20 -29.45 25.21
C ALA A 479 -23.85 -28.47 26.21
N SER A 480 -24.31 -28.97 27.36
CA SER A 480 -25.05 -28.21 28.37
C SER A 480 -24.50 -28.46 29.77
N ALA A 481 -24.15 -27.41 30.52
CA ALA A 481 -23.60 -27.52 31.88
C ALA A 481 -24.25 -26.56 32.89
N GLY A 482 -24.56 -27.10 34.07
CA GLY A 482 -25.03 -26.39 35.26
C GLY A 482 -23.91 -25.98 36.21
N PHE A 483 -24.24 -25.82 37.49
CA PHE A 483 -23.33 -25.25 38.50
C PHE A 483 -22.19 -26.20 38.84
N ARG A 484 -20.94 -25.75 38.65
CA ARG A 484 -19.70 -26.55 38.78
C ARG A 484 -19.71 -27.85 37.96
N ALA A 485 -20.59 -27.94 36.97
CA ALA A 485 -20.82 -29.15 36.21
C ALA A 485 -19.97 -29.17 34.93
N THR A 486 -19.52 -30.34 34.49
CA THR A 486 -18.62 -30.48 33.33
C THR A 486 -19.23 -31.44 32.30
N ALA A 487 -19.64 -30.92 31.15
CA ALA A 487 -20.16 -31.69 30.01
C ALA A 487 -19.13 -31.76 28.88
N LEU A 488 -18.64 -32.97 28.59
CA LEU A 488 -17.57 -33.24 27.62
C LEU A 488 -18.06 -34.15 26.48
N GLY A 489 -18.55 -33.54 25.41
CA GLY A 489 -19.01 -34.24 24.20
C GLY A 489 -20.19 -33.54 23.54
N ALA A 490 -20.40 -33.80 22.24
CA ALA A 490 -21.58 -33.29 21.54
C ALA A 490 -22.88 -33.83 22.17
N GLY A 491 -23.79 -32.93 22.52
CA GLY A 491 -25.04 -33.25 23.24
C GLY A 491 -24.87 -33.77 24.67
N ALA A 492 -23.67 -33.67 25.27
CA ALA A 492 -23.49 -34.02 26.69
C ALA A 492 -24.22 -33.01 27.59
N SER A 493 -24.88 -33.49 28.65
CA SER A 493 -25.73 -32.67 29.53
C SER A 493 -25.42 -32.96 30.99
N ALA A 494 -24.70 -32.06 31.65
CA ALA A 494 -24.38 -32.13 33.08
C ALA A 494 -25.24 -31.11 33.84
N THR A 495 -26.43 -31.52 34.28
CA THR A 495 -27.41 -30.67 34.97
C THR A 495 -27.35 -30.78 36.50
N GLY A 496 -26.78 -31.88 37.04
CA GLY A 496 -26.53 -32.02 38.47
C GLY A 496 -25.41 -31.11 38.95
N SER A 497 -25.53 -30.57 40.17
CA SER A 497 -24.48 -29.75 40.80
C SER A 497 -23.18 -30.55 40.96
N SER A 498 -22.05 -29.96 40.58
CA SER A 498 -20.72 -30.62 40.66
C SER A 498 -20.66 -31.99 39.96
N SER A 499 -21.47 -32.18 38.90
CA SER A 499 -21.54 -33.43 38.13
C SER A 499 -20.68 -33.38 36.85
N VAL A 500 -20.33 -34.56 36.32
CA VAL A 500 -19.52 -34.67 35.10
C VAL A 500 -20.19 -35.63 34.10
N ALA A 501 -20.58 -35.13 32.92
CA ALA A 501 -21.09 -35.94 31.82
C ALA A 501 -19.99 -36.14 30.76
N VAL A 502 -19.47 -37.37 30.63
CA VAL A 502 -18.35 -37.69 29.73
C VAL A 502 -18.83 -38.51 28.53
N GLY A 503 -18.57 -38.01 27.32
CA GLY A 503 -18.94 -38.61 26.05
C GLY A 503 -20.20 -38.00 25.43
N SER A 504 -20.36 -38.19 24.12
CA SER A 504 -21.53 -37.70 23.37
C SER A 504 -22.85 -38.23 23.93
N ASN A 505 -23.84 -37.36 24.04
CA ASN A 505 -25.18 -37.65 24.59
C ASN A 505 -25.19 -38.24 26.02
N SER A 506 -24.09 -38.13 26.79
CA SER A 506 -24.09 -38.50 28.21
C SER A 506 -24.89 -37.51 29.04
N VAL A 507 -25.59 -37.99 30.05
CA VAL A 507 -26.41 -37.19 30.96
C VAL A 507 -25.97 -37.46 32.40
N ALA A 508 -25.64 -36.40 33.13
CA ALA A 508 -25.37 -36.39 34.56
C ALA A 508 -26.36 -35.41 35.22
N ASP A 509 -27.45 -35.95 35.76
CA ASP A 509 -28.58 -35.20 36.34
C ASP A 509 -28.55 -35.12 37.87
N GLN A 510 -27.80 -36.00 38.52
CA GLN A 510 -27.63 -36.06 39.97
C GLN A 510 -26.37 -35.33 40.45
N GLU A 511 -26.43 -34.72 41.63
CA GLU A 511 -25.31 -33.99 42.22
C GLU A 511 -24.13 -34.92 42.58
N ASN A 512 -22.90 -34.41 42.43
CA ASN A 512 -21.66 -35.13 42.76
C ASN A 512 -21.48 -36.48 42.02
N THR A 513 -22.04 -36.62 40.81
CA THR A 513 -21.92 -37.85 40.00
C THR A 513 -21.05 -37.68 38.76
N VAL A 514 -20.37 -38.75 38.34
CA VAL A 514 -19.73 -38.85 37.02
C VAL A 514 -20.50 -39.86 36.18
N SER A 515 -21.10 -39.39 35.07
CA SER A 515 -21.85 -40.21 34.14
C SER A 515 -21.12 -40.36 32.81
N PHE A 516 -20.80 -41.61 32.46
CA PHE A 516 -20.26 -42.00 31.16
C PHE A 516 -21.36 -42.44 30.18
N GLY A 517 -22.62 -42.06 30.42
CA GLY A 517 -23.77 -42.63 29.72
C GLY A 517 -25.04 -41.81 29.90
N ARG A 518 -26.17 -42.39 29.50
CA ARG A 518 -27.51 -41.84 29.72
C ARG A 518 -28.42 -42.96 30.16
N ALA A 519 -29.03 -42.79 31.34
CA ALA A 519 -30.05 -43.69 31.86
C ALA A 519 -31.34 -43.63 31.01
N PHE A 520 -32.18 -44.66 31.10
CA PHE A 520 -33.54 -44.58 30.56
C PHE A 520 -34.31 -43.47 31.29
N SER A 521 -34.92 -42.57 30.54
CA SER A 521 -35.88 -41.60 31.06
C SER A 521 -37.29 -42.18 30.97
N ASP A 522 -37.62 -43.12 31.86
CA ASP A 522 -39.03 -43.39 32.17
C ASP A 522 -39.55 -42.20 32.99
N ASN A 523 -40.30 -41.33 32.32
CA ASN A 523 -41.20 -40.38 32.97
C ASN A 523 -42.63 -40.58 32.47
N GLY A 524 -42.96 -41.81 32.06
CA GLY A 524 -44.12 -42.19 31.28
C GLY A 524 -44.35 -43.69 31.33
N THR A 525 -45.47 -44.08 31.98
CA THR A 525 -45.97 -45.45 32.21
C THR A 525 -45.34 -46.55 31.33
N PRO A 526 -44.69 -47.58 31.92
CA PRO A 526 -43.96 -48.61 31.18
C PRO A 526 -44.76 -49.23 30.02
N GLY A 527 -44.35 -48.96 28.79
CA GLY A 527 -44.88 -49.60 27.58
C GLY A 527 -45.15 -48.72 26.36
N ASP A 528 -44.92 -47.40 26.42
CA ASP A 528 -45.06 -46.54 25.23
C ASP A 528 -43.82 -46.60 24.32
N PRO A 529 -43.92 -47.06 23.04
CA PRO A 529 -42.78 -47.12 22.13
C PRO A 529 -42.37 -45.76 21.55
N SER A 530 -43.09 -44.68 21.83
CA SER A 530 -42.80 -43.33 21.28
C SER A 530 -41.80 -42.53 22.10
N ASP A 531 -41.48 -42.95 23.33
CA ASP A 531 -40.53 -42.31 24.25
C ASP A 531 -39.18 -43.06 24.38
N ASP A 532 -38.87 -44.02 23.49
CA ASP A 532 -37.69 -44.90 23.59
C ASP A 532 -36.35 -44.19 23.26
N VAL A 533 -35.96 -43.31 24.16
CA VAL A 533 -34.66 -42.65 24.22
C VAL A 533 -33.63 -43.68 24.69
N THR A 534 -33.08 -44.44 23.74
CA THR A 534 -32.20 -45.58 23.99
C THR A 534 -31.11 -45.25 25.02
N ALA A 535 -31.03 -46.04 26.10
CA ALA A 535 -30.01 -45.87 27.12
C ALA A 535 -28.61 -46.11 26.54
N ILE A 536 -27.66 -45.29 26.96
CA ILE A 536 -26.26 -45.35 26.51
C ILE A 536 -25.43 -45.73 27.73
N THR A 537 -24.84 -46.92 27.73
CA THR A 537 -23.83 -47.33 28.72
C THR A 537 -22.47 -47.51 28.03
N ARG A 538 -21.39 -47.26 28.76
CA ARG A 538 -20.01 -47.39 28.23
C ARG A 538 -19.20 -48.32 29.13
N ARG A 539 -18.43 -49.22 28.51
CA ARG A 539 -17.42 -50.01 29.23
C ARG A 539 -16.25 -49.10 29.60
N LEU A 540 -15.94 -49.02 30.88
CA LEU A 540 -14.66 -48.49 31.34
C LEU A 540 -13.62 -49.62 31.29
N THR A 541 -12.42 -49.31 30.81
CA THR A 541 -11.34 -50.29 30.55
C THR A 541 -10.00 -49.69 30.98
N ASN A 542 -9.02 -50.55 31.29
CA ASN A 542 -7.71 -50.15 31.82
C ASN A 542 -7.80 -49.48 33.20
N ILE A 543 -8.64 -50.05 34.08
CA ILE A 543 -8.72 -49.71 35.51
C ILE A 543 -7.84 -50.71 36.27
N SER A 544 -6.97 -50.22 37.15
CA SER A 544 -6.18 -51.04 38.09
C SER A 544 -7.04 -51.52 39.26
N ASP A 545 -6.64 -52.61 39.92
CA ASP A 545 -7.33 -53.10 41.12
C ASP A 545 -7.37 -52.02 42.21
N GLY A 546 -8.57 -51.75 42.74
CA GLY A 546 -8.81 -50.76 43.78
C GLY A 546 -8.23 -51.19 45.13
N ILE A 547 -7.61 -50.26 45.85
CA ILE A 547 -6.97 -50.53 47.15
C ILE A 547 -7.82 -49.93 48.28
N ASP A 548 -8.38 -48.73 48.06
CA ASP A 548 -9.20 -48.03 49.04
C ASP A 548 -10.70 -48.35 48.85
N ASP A 549 -11.51 -48.18 49.91
CA ASP A 549 -12.97 -48.41 49.91
C ASP A 549 -13.73 -47.57 48.85
N THR A 550 -13.11 -46.50 48.33
CA THR A 550 -13.68 -45.60 47.32
C THR A 550 -13.25 -45.91 45.89
N ASP A 551 -12.38 -46.91 45.67
CA ASP A 551 -11.90 -47.26 44.34
C ASP A 551 -12.91 -48.09 43.53
N ALA A 552 -12.77 -48.02 42.20
CA ALA A 552 -13.60 -48.83 41.30
C ALA A 552 -13.13 -50.30 41.28
N VAL A 553 -13.89 -51.18 41.91
CA VAL A 553 -13.64 -52.63 41.94
C VAL A 553 -13.54 -53.20 40.52
N THR A 554 -12.41 -53.85 40.21
CA THR A 554 -12.23 -54.53 38.91
C THR A 554 -12.92 -55.90 38.90
N VAL A 555 -13.16 -56.41 37.68
CA VAL A 555 -13.63 -57.80 37.49
C VAL A 555 -12.61 -58.81 38.05
N GLY A 556 -11.32 -58.46 38.13
CA GLY A 556 -10.30 -59.31 38.74
C GLY A 556 -10.51 -59.49 40.24
N GLN A 557 -10.73 -58.38 40.95
CA GLN A 557 -10.95 -58.37 42.40
C GLN A 557 -12.24 -59.07 42.80
N LEU A 558 -13.34 -58.84 42.07
CA LEU A 558 -14.62 -59.52 42.34
C LEU A 558 -14.47 -61.05 42.20
N ASN A 559 -13.73 -61.53 41.19
CA ASN A 559 -13.44 -62.94 41.00
C ASN A 559 -12.54 -63.50 42.13
N ALA A 560 -11.62 -62.71 42.67
CA ALA A 560 -10.76 -63.11 43.79
C ALA A 560 -11.53 -63.17 45.13
N ALA A 561 -12.38 -62.18 45.42
CA ALA A 561 -13.22 -62.15 46.61
C ALA A 561 -14.22 -63.33 46.65
N LEU A 562 -14.79 -63.69 45.49
CA LEU A 562 -15.69 -64.85 45.38
C LEU A 562 -14.98 -66.19 45.63
N ALA A 563 -13.65 -66.23 45.58
CA ALA A 563 -12.85 -67.43 45.85
C ALA A 563 -12.45 -67.62 47.33
N SER A 564 -12.58 -66.60 48.20
CA SER A 564 -12.14 -66.69 49.60
C SER A 564 -13.24 -67.05 50.61
N ALA A 565 -14.50 -67.15 50.18
CA ALA A 565 -15.66 -67.39 51.05
C ALA A 565 -15.80 -68.86 51.54
N GLY A 566 -14.74 -69.42 52.13
CA GLY A 566 -14.67 -70.76 52.71
C GLY A 566 -15.02 -70.82 54.20
N ASN A 567 -16.03 -71.62 54.54
CA ASN A 567 -16.71 -71.79 55.84
C ASN A 567 -15.81 -72.15 57.07
N PRO A 568 -15.97 -71.50 58.25
CA PRO A 568 -15.27 -71.88 59.51
C PRO A 568 -16.20 -72.26 60.71
N PHE A 569 -15.82 -73.27 61.51
CA PHE A 569 -16.41 -73.62 62.84
C PHE A 569 -15.46 -74.55 63.64
N LEU A 570 -14.98 -74.13 64.84
CA LEU A 570 -14.35 -74.83 66.01
C LEU A 570 -13.40 -73.84 66.76
N ASP A 571 -13.03 -73.91 68.06
CA ASP A 571 -13.43 -74.72 69.24
C ASP A 571 -13.09 -74.03 70.61
N THR A 572 -13.78 -74.48 71.65
CA THR A 572 -13.88 -74.33 73.13
C THR A 572 -12.70 -73.90 74.09
N VAL A 573 -12.96 -72.86 74.92
CA VAL A 573 -12.90 -72.65 76.42
C VAL A 573 -11.82 -73.29 77.37
N MET A 574 -11.28 -72.48 78.34
CA MET A 574 -10.80 -72.74 79.76
C MET A 574 -9.45 -72.03 80.14
N GLY A 575 -9.08 -71.68 81.41
CA GLY A 575 -9.78 -71.58 82.72
C GLY A 575 -8.88 -71.51 84.00
N PHE A 576 -9.41 -71.00 85.14
CA PHE A 576 -8.95 -71.05 86.58
C PHE A 576 -7.98 -69.97 87.18
N ASP A 577 -7.90 -69.88 88.54
CA ASP A 577 -7.62 -68.70 89.44
C ASP A 577 -6.44 -68.85 90.48
N PRO A 578 -5.80 -67.75 90.98
CA PRO A 578 -4.98 -67.73 92.20
C PRO A 578 -5.24 -66.55 93.21
N SER A 579 -5.31 -66.89 94.51
CA SER A 579 -5.49 -66.02 95.70
C SER A 579 -6.41 -64.80 95.55
N PRO A 580 -7.71 -65.04 95.80
CA PRO A 580 -8.65 -65.13 94.70
C PRO A 580 -8.56 -63.87 93.85
N ALA A 581 -8.35 -64.09 92.57
CA ALA A 581 -8.41 -63.07 91.57
C ALA A 581 -9.83 -62.46 91.60
N SER A 582 -9.93 -61.20 92.01
CA SER A 582 -11.18 -60.55 92.40
C SER A 582 -11.92 -60.04 91.17
N ALA A 583 -12.62 -60.95 90.48
CA ALA A 583 -13.50 -60.64 89.36
C ALA A 583 -14.90 -60.23 89.85
N THR A 584 -15.05 -58.96 90.25
CA THR A 584 -16.34 -58.41 90.74
C THR A 584 -17.17 -57.76 89.64
N GLY A 585 -16.58 -57.46 88.48
CA GLY A 585 -17.29 -57.02 87.29
C GLY A 585 -18.08 -58.15 86.62
N VAL A 586 -19.23 -57.83 86.03
CA VAL A 586 -20.07 -58.83 85.33
C VAL A 586 -19.33 -59.30 84.08
N GLY A 587 -19.00 -60.59 84.02
CA GLY A 587 -18.24 -61.19 82.91
C GLY A 587 -16.72 -61.18 83.07
N ALA A 588 -16.19 -60.69 84.19
CA ALA A 588 -14.74 -60.52 84.38
C ALA A 588 -13.98 -61.83 84.70
N VAL A 589 -12.67 -61.85 84.42
CA VAL A 589 -11.73 -62.96 84.74
C VAL A 589 -10.43 -62.40 85.30
N ALA A 590 -10.08 -62.72 86.53
CA ALA A 590 -8.77 -62.35 87.07
C ALA A 590 -7.86 -63.59 87.18
N LEU A 591 -6.54 -63.40 87.01
CA LEU A 591 -5.54 -64.47 86.92
C LEU A 591 -4.17 -64.01 87.46
N GLY A 592 -4.06 -63.88 88.77
CA GLY A 592 -2.82 -63.46 89.43
C GLY A 592 -3.06 -63.19 90.90
N SER A 593 -2.08 -63.51 91.77
CA SER A 593 -2.28 -63.40 93.21
C SER A 593 -2.61 -61.95 93.61
N GLY A 594 -3.83 -61.70 94.12
CA GLY A 594 -4.31 -60.35 94.42
C GLY A 594 -4.47 -59.47 93.17
N SER A 595 -4.91 -60.04 92.05
CA SER A 595 -5.40 -59.27 90.89
C SER A 595 -6.88 -58.91 91.07
N GLU A 596 -7.31 -57.76 90.55
CA GLU A 596 -8.67 -57.22 90.71
C GLU A 596 -9.24 -56.82 89.34
N ALA A 597 -10.33 -57.47 88.90
CA ALA A 597 -11.06 -57.13 87.68
C ALA A 597 -12.48 -56.67 88.05
N THR A 598 -12.66 -55.35 88.15
CA THR A 598 -13.86 -54.73 88.74
C THR A 598 -14.86 -54.24 87.71
N ALA A 599 -14.48 -54.19 86.44
CA ALA A 599 -15.27 -53.68 85.32
C ALA A 599 -15.91 -54.79 84.45
N PHE A 600 -16.93 -54.44 83.66
CA PHE A 600 -17.70 -55.38 82.84
C PHE A 600 -16.80 -56.08 81.81
N ASN A 601 -16.88 -57.42 81.73
CA ASN A 601 -16.16 -58.25 80.74
C ASN A 601 -14.62 -58.03 80.70
N SER A 602 -14.00 -57.65 81.82
CA SER A 602 -12.56 -57.31 81.90
C SER A 602 -11.68 -58.44 82.45
N VAL A 603 -10.37 -58.39 82.17
CA VAL A 603 -9.39 -59.41 82.57
C VAL A 603 -8.18 -58.82 83.29
N ALA A 604 -7.86 -59.28 84.50
CA ALA A 604 -6.69 -58.82 85.27
C ALA A 604 -5.62 -59.93 85.41
N LEU A 605 -4.52 -59.82 84.66
CA LEU A 605 -3.52 -60.88 84.49
C LEU A 605 -2.20 -60.55 85.23
N GLY A 606 -1.78 -61.43 86.13
CA GLY A 606 -0.57 -61.29 86.95
C GLY A 606 -0.82 -60.71 88.36
N THR A 607 0.04 -61.10 89.31
CA THR A 607 -0.05 -60.74 90.75
C THR A 607 -0.15 -59.23 90.98
N GLY A 608 -1.23 -58.71 91.59
CA GLY A 608 -1.38 -57.26 91.81
C GLY A 608 -1.74 -56.43 90.57
N SER A 609 -2.27 -57.05 89.51
CA SER A 609 -2.84 -56.34 88.35
C SER A 609 -4.27 -55.89 88.62
N VAL A 610 -4.67 -54.72 88.11
CA VAL A 610 -6.02 -54.14 88.24
C VAL A 610 -6.60 -53.87 86.85
N ALA A 611 -7.82 -54.31 86.59
CA ALA A 611 -8.61 -54.08 85.39
C ALA A 611 -9.94 -53.40 85.77
N ASP A 612 -9.95 -52.07 85.68
CA ASP A 612 -11.01 -51.17 86.14
C ASP A 612 -11.76 -50.48 84.98
N ALA A 613 -11.61 -50.98 83.75
CA ALA A 613 -12.32 -50.53 82.55
C ALA A 613 -12.95 -51.71 81.77
N ASP A 614 -14.14 -51.48 81.23
CA ASP A 614 -14.94 -52.51 80.54
C ASP A 614 -14.21 -53.05 79.28
N ASP A 615 -14.40 -54.34 78.97
CA ASP A 615 -13.81 -55.04 77.80
C ASP A 615 -12.27 -55.03 77.68
N THR A 616 -11.52 -54.80 78.77
CA THR A 616 -10.03 -54.69 78.74
C THR A 616 -9.28 -55.92 79.30
N VAL A 617 -8.02 -56.12 78.87
CA VAL A 617 -7.07 -57.08 79.48
C VAL A 617 -5.87 -56.33 80.08
N SER A 618 -5.83 -56.19 81.40
CA SER A 618 -4.75 -55.51 82.13
C SER A 618 -3.69 -56.47 82.62
N VAL A 619 -2.40 -56.15 82.39
CA VAL A 619 -1.25 -56.93 82.89
C VAL A 619 -0.52 -56.26 84.07
N GLY A 620 -1.12 -55.21 84.66
CA GLY A 620 -0.51 -54.43 85.74
C GLY A 620 -1.50 -53.52 86.45
N SER A 621 -1.00 -52.50 87.14
CA SER A 621 -1.78 -51.44 87.78
C SER A 621 -1.15 -50.06 87.51
N ALA A 622 -1.78 -48.98 87.95
CA ALA A 622 -1.28 -47.61 87.77
C ALA A 622 0.18 -47.41 88.26
N SER A 623 0.58 -48.13 89.31
CA SER A 623 1.93 -48.09 89.91
C SER A 623 2.84 -49.26 89.50
N LEU A 624 2.30 -50.36 88.96
CA LEU A 624 3.04 -51.56 88.61
C LEU A 624 2.75 -51.98 87.15
N ARG A 625 3.58 -51.57 86.19
CA ARG A 625 3.47 -51.99 84.78
C ARG A 625 4.36 -53.18 84.48
N ARG A 626 3.89 -54.11 83.64
CA ARG A 626 4.66 -55.26 83.15
C ARG A 626 4.98 -55.11 81.67
N ARG A 627 6.13 -55.65 81.26
CA ARG A 627 6.45 -55.88 79.85
C ARG A 627 5.88 -57.25 79.47
N ILE A 628 5.19 -57.32 78.33
CA ILE A 628 4.89 -58.59 77.67
C ILE A 628 6.16 -58.96 76.89
N THR A 629 6.90 -59.95 77.39
CA THR A 629 8.18 -60.39 76.83
C THR A 629 8.02 -61.75 76.16
N ASN A 630 8.80 -62.02 75.10
CA ASN A 630 8.64 -63.20 74.25
C ASN A 630 7.27 -63.23 73.53
N LEU A 631 6.75 -62.04 73.20
CA LEU A 631 5.66 -61.89 72.26
C LEU A 631 6.25 -62.09 70.86
N ASP A 632 5.74 -63.09 70.13
CA ASP A 632 6.04 -63.27 68.71
C ASP A 632 5.41 -62.13 67.89
N ALA A 633 5.86 -61.95 66.65
CA ALA A 633 5.32 -60.91 65.78
C ALA A 633 3.84 -61.19 65.46
N GLY A 634 2.95 -60.24 65.75
CA GLY A 634 1.53 -60.34 65.40
C GLY A 634 1.31 -60.51 63.90
N ILE A 635 0.36 -61.36 63.53
CA ILE A 635 0.06 -61.80 62.16
C ILE A 635 -1.32 -61.28 61.72
N ASP A 636 -2.33 -61.42 62.59
CA ASP A 636 -3.70 -60.97 62.32
C ASP A 636 -3.93 -59.53 62.82
N ALA A 637 -4.96 -58.86 62.28
CA ALA A 637 -5.26 -57.45 62.56
C ALA A 637 -5.58 -57.13 64.04
N ASN A 638 -5.85 -58.14 64.87
CA ASN A 638 -6.15 -58.00 66.30
C ASN A 638 -4.96 -58.39 67.20
N ASP A 639 -3.80 -58.76 66.64
CA ASP A 639 -2.63 -59.17 67.41
C ASP A 639 -1.86 -57.96 67.99
N ALA A 640 -1.19 -58.19 69.12
CA ALA A 640 -0.37 -57.17 69.75
C ALA A 640 0.96 -56.96 69.00
N VAL A 641 1.26 -55.70 68.66
CA VAL A 641 2.48 -55.33 67.90
C VAL A 641 3.73 -55.35 68.79
N THR A 642 4.78 -56.03 68.34
CA THR A 642 6.07 -56.05 69.03
C THR A 642 6.89 -54.78 68.79
N VAL A 643 7.83 -54.45 69.69
CA VAL A 643 8.80 -53.35 69.47
C VAL A 643 9.67 -53.60 68.23
N ALA A 644 9.89 -54.86 67.83
CA ALA A 644 10.57 -55.20 66.59
C ALA A 644 9.74 -54.79 65.35
N GLN A 645 8.44 -55.11 65.32
CA GLN A 645 7.52 -54.68 64.27
C GLN A 645 7.35 -53.15 64.24
N LEU A 646 7.25 -52.49 65.41
CA LEU A 646 7.17 -51.03 65.50
C LEU A 646 8.46 -50.36 64.98
N ASN A 647 9.63 -50.85 65.39
CA ASN A 647 10.90 -50.34 64.88
C ASN A 647 11.09 -50.64 63.38
N ALA A 648 10.58 -51.77 62.87
CA ALA A 648 10.58 -52.06 61.44
C ALA A 648 9.65 -51.12 60.65
N ALA A 649 8.47 -50.80 61.19
CA ALA A 649 7.54 -49.82 60.62
C ALA A 649 8.16 -48.40 60.63
N ILE A 650 8.77 -47.98 61.74
CA ILE A 650 9.46 -46.68 61.86
C ILE A 650 10.68 -46.62 60.92
N ALA A 651 11.46 -47.68 60.81
CA ALA A 651 12.57 -47.77 59.85
C ALA A 651 12.09 -47.74 58.39
N GLY A 652 10.87 -48.24 58.12
CA GLY A 652 10.20 -48.10 56.83
C GLY A 652 9.85 -46.65 56.47
N VAL A 653 9.53 -45.81 57.47
CA VAL A 653 9.29 -44.38 57.28
C VAL A 653 10.60 -43.60 57.07
N SER A 654 11.70 -44.02 57.69
CA SER A 654 13.02 -43.39 57.55
C SER A 654 13.91 -44.04 56.47
N GLY A 655 13.43 -44.04 55.21
CA GLY A 655 14.24 -44.18 54.00
C GLY A 655 15.26 -45.31 53.94
N GLY A 656 14.83 -46.54 53.58
CA GLY A 656 15.78 -47.63 53.33
C GLY A 656 15.24 -49.05 53.20
N GLY A 657 14.05 -49.26 52.62
CA GLY A 657 13.60 -50.63 52.23
C GLY A 657 12.27 -51.12 52.81
N GLY A 658 11.50 -50.29 53.52
CA GLY A 658 10.10 -50.56 53.86
C GLY A 658 9.13 -50.00 52.80
N THR A 659 7.88 -50.47 52.80
CA THR A 659 6.82 -50.07 51.85
C THR A 659 6.76 -48.56 51.66
N ALA A 660 6.83 -48.14 50.39
CA ALA A 660 6.79 -46.75 49.98
C ALA A 660 5.55 -46.01 50.52
N SER A 661 5.66 -44.68 50.62
CA SER A 661 4.46 -43.85 50.59
C SER A 661 3.68 -44.21 49.32
N PRO A 662 2.34 -44.42 49.38
CA PRO A 662 1.55 -44.73 48.19
C PRO A 662 1.69 -43.63 47.11
N TYR A 663 2.10 -42.43 47.51
CA TYR A 663 2.34 -41.28 46.63
C TYR A 663 3.82 -41.09 46.22
N LEU A 664 4.80 -41.62 46.98
CA LEU A 664 6.24 -41.48 46.68
C LEU A 664 7.03 -42.77 47.01
N ALA A 665 7.58 -43.42 45.99
CA ALA A 665 8.48 -44.57 46.09
C ALA A 665 9.90 -44.23 45.61
N ALA A 666 10.91 -44.44 46.46
CA ALA A 666 12.32 -44.22 46.13
C ALA A 666 13.15 -45.48 46.40
N ASN A 667 13.74 -46.06 45.36
CA ASN A 667 14.63 -47.23 45.44
C ASN A 667 16.06 -46.82 45.04
N SER A 668 16.86 -46.42 46.04
CA SER A 668 18.25 -46.00 45.84
C SER A 668 19.12 -46.39 47.04
N THR A 669 20.34 -46.80 46.77
CA THR A 669 21.39 -47.07 47.78
C THR A 669 22.52 -46.03 47.74
N GLY A 670 22.35 -44.95 46.97
CA GLY A 670 23.37 -43.92 46.79
C GLY A 670 23.29 -42.79 47.81
N THR A 671 23.89 -41.63 47.50
CA THR A 671 23.96 -40.51 48.43
C THR A 671 22.60 -39.81 48.59
N ALA A 672 22.35 -39.23 49.78
CA ALA A 672 21.08 -38.59 50.10
C ALA A 672 20.84 -37.29 49.31
N ALA A 673 19.57 -36.96 49.08
CA ALA A 673 19.16 -35.65 48.54
C ALA A 673 19.39 -34.52 49.56
N SER A 674 19.55 -33.29 49.07
CA SER A 674 19.83 -32.09 49.88
C SER A 674 19.05 -30.89 49.35
N ALA A 675 17.96 -30.52 50.03
CA ALA A 675 17.30 -29.23 49.85
C ALA A 675 17.74 -28.27 50.96
N THR A 676 18.43 -27.18 50.61
CA THR A 676 18.92 -26.18 51.57
C THR A 676 18.36 -24.78 51.34
N GLY A 677 17.71 -24.54 50.20
CA GLY A 677 16.97 -23.30 49.97
C GLY A 677 15.60 -23.30 50.63
N ASP A 678 15.08 -22.10 50.91
CA ASP A 678 13.70 -21.92 51.38
C ASP A 678 12.70 -22.45 50.33
N ASP A 679 11.67 -23.16 50.76
CA ASP A 679 10.65 -23.82 49.91
C ASP A 679 11.20 -24.76 48.82
N ALA A 680 12.44 -25.26 48.98
CA ALA A 680 13.09 -26.11 47.97
C ALA A 680 12.69 -27.60 48.05
N ILE A 681 12.67 -28.27 46.89
CA ILE A 681 12.37 -29.70 46.73
C ILE A 681 13.60 -30.42 46.15
N ALA A 682 14.11 -31.46 46.84
CA ALA A 682 15.16 -32.33 46.32
C ALA A 682 14.74 -33.80 46.42
N LEU A 683 14.66 -34.51 45.28
CA LEU A 683 14.21 -35.89 45.18
C LEU A 683 15.11 -36.72 44.24
N GLY A 684 15.98 -37.55 44.80
CA GLY A 684 16.86 -38.45 44.05
C GLY A 684 18.24 -38.64 44.68
N GLU A 685 18.98 -39.62 44.19
CA GLU A 685 20.38 -39.85 44.59
C GLU A 685 21.23 -38.59 44.34
N ALA A 686 21.91 -38.04 45.36
CA ALA A 686 22.66 -36.79 45.25
C ALA A 686 21.90 -35.56 44.72
N ALA A 687 20.56 -35.57 44.67
CA ALA A 687 19.77 -34.44 44.17
C ALA A 687 19.95 -33.22 45.07
N LYS A 688 20.18 -32.03 44.51
CA LYS A 688 20.62 -30.85 45.26
C LYS A 688 19.89 -29.57 44.84
N ALA A 689 19.20 -28.96 45.79
CA ALA A 689 18.40 -27.75 45.60
C ALA A 689 18.93 -26.67 46.58
N ASP A 690 19.87 -25.85 46.11
CA ASP A 690 20.66 -24.95 46.97
C ASP A 690 19.94 -23.65 47.36
N THR A 691 18.91 -23.26 46.60
CA THR A 691 18.42 -21.87 46.48
C THR A 691 16.91 -21.77 46.63
N ALA A 692 16.38 -20.55 46.84
CA ALA A 692 14.97 -20.37 47.19
C ALA A 692 14.02 -20.82 46.05
N GLY A 693 12.94 -21.53 46.39
CA GLY A 693 11.96 -22.05 45.45
C GLY A 693 12.53 -23.04 44.41
N SER A 694 13.68 -23.65 44.67
CA SER A 694 14.34 -24.54 43.70
C SER A 694 13.82 -25.99 43.75
N VAL A 695 13.71 -26.62 42.59
CA VAL A 695 13.20 -28.00 42.43
C VAL A 695 14.25 -28.86 41.72
N ALA A 696 14.80 -29.87 42.39
CA ALA A 696 15.79 -30.80 41.85
C ALA A 696 15.28 -32.25 41.97
N ILE A 697 14.86 -32.85 40.85
CA ILE A 697 14.25 -34.19 40.80
C ILE A 697 15.06 -35.09 39.84
N GLY A 698 15.72 -36.11 40.36
CA GLY A 698 16.55 -37.05 39.59
C GLY A 698 17.96 -37.22 40.17
N ALA A 699 18.64 -38.30 39.80
CA ALA A 699 19.97 -38.59 40.32
C ALA A 699 20.98 -37.51 39.88
N ARG A 700 21.64 -36.84 40.83
CA ARG A 700 22.56 -35.71 40.63
C ARG A 700 21.94 -34.51 39.91
N ALA A 701 20.60 -34.37 39.93
CA ALA A 701 19.95 -33.12 39.54
C ALA A 701 20.41 -31.99 40.48
N TRP A 702 20.87 -30.85 39.96
CA TRP A 702 21.42 -29.77 40.78
C TRP A 702 20.98 -28.38 40.31
N VAL A 703 20.28 -27.66 41.20
CA VAL A 703 19.91 -26.24 41.04
C VAL A 703 20.75 -25.36 41.96
N ARG A 704 21.28 -24.26 41.41
CA ARG A 704 22.18 -23.30 42.08
C ARG A 704 21.73 -21.84 41.97
N ALA A 705 20.49 -21.60 41.53
CA ALA A 705 19.90 -20.27 41.38
C ALA A 705 18.43 -20.30 41.78
N ASP A 706 17.91 -19.16 42.24
CA ASP A 706 16.54 -19.05 42.75
C ASP A 706 15.50 -19.37 41.66
N GLU A 707 14.38 -19.96 42.07
CA GLU A 707 13.25 -20.38 41.21
C GLU A 707 13.62 -21.39 40.09
N GLY A 708 14.79 -22.02 40.18
CA GLY A 708 15.27 -22.98 39.18
C GLY A 708 14.64 -24.37 39.31
N THR A 709 14.31 -24.99 38.18
CA THR A 709 13.73 -26.34 38.10
C THR A 709 14.61 -27.28 37.29
N ALA A 710 15.20 -28.30 37.91
CA ALA A 710 15.99 -29.37 37.31
C ALA A 710 15.28 -30.72 37.47
N ILE A 711 14.82 -31.34 36.38
CA ILE A 711 14.10 -32.63 36.39
C ILE A 711 14.78 -33.61 35.43
N GLY A 712 15.61 -34.50 35.95
CA GLY A 712 16.34 -35.51 35.18
C GLY A 712 17.66 -35.88 35.81
N THR A 713 18.19 -37.06 35.46
CA THR A 713 19.54 -37.46 35.91
C THR A 713 20.59 -36.53 35.31
N ASP A 714 21.51 -36.04 36.14
CA ASP A 714 22.54 -35.04 35.79
C ASP A 714 21.99 -33.73 35.17
N SER A 715 20.72 -33.38 35.42
CA SER A 715 20.16 -32.08 35.00
C SER A 715 20.67 -30.92 35.86
N TYR A 716 20.98 -29.76 35.27
CA TYR A 716 21.75 -28.70 35.91
C TYR A 716 21.19 -27.29 35.61
N VAL A 717 20.96 -26.49 36.66
CA VAL A 717 20.45 -25.11 36.53
C VAL A 717 21.32 -24.12 37.30
N THR A 718 21.80 -23.09 36.61
CA THR A 718 22.53 -21.95 37.22
C THR A 718 21.96 -20.58 36.87
N GLY A 719 20.98 -20.50 35.98
CA GLY A 719 20.23 -19.27 35.73
C GLY A 719 19.01 -19.17 36.63
N ALA A 720 18.76 -18.00 37.22
CA ALA A 720 17.55 -17.74 37.99
C ALA A 720 16.29 -17.93 37.11
N GLY A 721 15.26 -18.59 37.62
CA GLY A 721 14.07 -19.00 36.86
C GLY A 721 14.36 -19.99 35.72
N GLY A 722 15.53 -20.63 35.70
CA GLY A 722 15.92 -21.58 34.65
C GLY A 722 15.23 -22.93 34.80
N THR A 723 14.83 -23.53 33.68
CA THR A 723 14.16 -24.85 33.64
C THR A 723 14.97 -25.84 32.81
N ALA A 724 15.49 -26.89 33.43
CA ALA A 724 16.20 -27.99 32.76
C ALA A 724 15.44 -29.31 32.97
N ILE A 725 14.95 -29.94 31.91
CA ILE A 725 14.17 -31.20 31.99
C ILE A 725 14.75 -32.24 31.01
N GLY A 726 15.26 -33.35 31.55
CA GLY A 726 15.85 -34.46 30.80
C GLY A 726 17.25 -34.84 31.27
N PHE A 727 17.74 -35.99 30.79
CA PHE A 727 19.08 -36.49 31.13
C PHE A 727 20.16 -35.50 30.66
N GLY A 728 20.97 -34.97 31.57
CA GLY A 728 22.06 -34.04 31.24
C GLY A 728 21.62 -32.68 30.67
N ALA A 729 20.34 -32.29 30.84
CA ALA A 729 19.84 -30.98 30.40
C ALA A 729 20.44 -29.83 31.23
N GLN A 730 20.84 -28.72 30.59
CA GLN A 730 21.51 -27.60 31.24
C GLN A 730 20.83 -26.26 30.92
N ALA A 731 20.30 -25.57 31.94
CA ALA A 731 19.80 -24.20 31.83
C ALA A 731 20.74 -23.24 32.58
N LEU A 732 21.69 -22.67 31.84
CA LEU A 732 22.77 -21.86 32.43
C LEU A 732 22.45 -20.37 32.45
N GLY A 733 21.62 -19.88 31.52
CA GLY A 733 21.19 -18.49 31.43
C GLY A 733 19.93 -18.17 32.23
N ILE A 734 19.78 -16.90 32.62
CA ILE A 734 18.59 -16.40 33.36
C ILE A 734 17.33 -16.60 32.51
N GLY A 735 16.30 -17.22 33.08
CA GLY A 735 15.05 -17.56 32.40
C GLY A 735 15.22 -18.49 31.19
N ALA A 736 16.30 -19.28 31.15
CA ALA A 736 16.54 -20.23 30.07
C ALA A 736 15.77 -21.54 30.27
N VAL A 737 15.26 -22.11 29.19
CA VAL A 737 14.53 -23.38 29.16
C VAL A 737 15.30 -24.40 28.33
N ALA A 738 15.61 -25.56 28.90
CA ALA A 738 16.38 -26.65 28.29
C ALA A 738 15.65 -27.98 28.51
N ILE A 739 14.90 -28.47 27.51
CA ILE A 739 14.08 -29.68 27.61
C ILE A 739 14.56 -30.73 26.59
N GLY A 740 15.19 -31.80 27.05
CA GLY A 740 15.74 -32.85 26.20
C GLY A 740 16.94 -33.55 26.82
N ARG A 741 17.54 -34.47 26.08
CA ARG A 741 18.76 -35.16 26.50
C ARG A 741 20.00 -34.38 26.04
N ASN A 742 20.91 -34.10 26.97
CA ASN A 742 22.19 -33.41 26.76
C ASN A 742 22.09 -32.05 26.01
N VAL A 743 20.99 -31.32 26.24
CA VAL A 743 20.78 -29.96 25.70
C VAL A 743 21.37 -28.89 26.61
N ALA A 744 21.84 -27.79 26.04
CA ALA A 744 22.37 -26.66 26.79
C ALA A 744 21.79 -25.32 26.32
N ALA A 745 21.02 -24.66 27.19
CA ALA A 745 20.49 -23.32 27.01
C ALA A 745 21.41 -22.34 27.76
N THR A 746 22.40 -21.80 27.03
CA THR A 746 23.59 -21.15 27.62
C THR A 746 23.42 -19.66 27.90
N ASN A 747 22.51 -18.98 27.19
CA ASN A 747 22.30 -17.54 27.27
C ASN A 747 20.94 -17.18 27.89
N GLY A 748 20.78 -15.92 28.32
CA GLY A 748 19.53 -15.42 28.89
C GLY A 748 18.34 -15.55 27.92
N SER A 749 17.19 -15.90 28.49
CA SER A 749 15.89 -16.04 27.80
C SER A 749 15.90 -16.99 26.60
N THR A 750 16.79 -17.99 26.58
CA THR A 750 16.85 -18.99 25.51
C THR A 750 15.89 -20.14 25.75
N VAL A 751 15.35 -20.71 24.67
CA VAL A 751 14.50 -21.91 24.72
C VAL A 751 15.14 -22.99 23.85
N VAL A 752 15.47 -24.14 24.43
CA VAL A 752 16.05 -25.31 23.74
C VAL A 752 15.18 -26.51 24.05
N ILE A 753 14.56 -27.12 23.04
CA ILE A 753 13.68 -28.28 23.21
C ILE A 753 13.97 -29.32 22.12
N GLY A 754 14.40 -30.52 22.51
CA GLY A 754 14.65 -31.65 21.60
C GLY A 754 16.07 -32.23 21.69
N ASP A 755 16.23 -33.50 21.30
CA ASP A 755 17.51 -34.21 21.38
C ASP A 755 18.61 -33.54 20.54
N GLY A 756 19.71 -33.13 21.17
CA GLY A 756 20.81 -32.42 20.49
C GLY A 756 20.47 -31.03 19.95
N ALA A 757 19.36 -30.43 20.36
CA ALA A 757 19.03 -29.04 20.02
C ALA A 757 20.00 -28.05 20.69
N SER A 758 20.24 -26.89 20.06
CA SER A 758 21.15 -25.84 20.56
C SER A 758 20.61 -24.44 20.28
N ALA A 759 20.56 -23.58 21.30
CA ALA A 759 20.28 -22.15 21.16
C ALA A 759 21.47 -21.36 21.70
N GLY A 760 22.34 -20.92 20.79
CA GLY A 760 23.61 -20.25 21.10
C GLY A 760 23.52 -18.73 21.17
N GLY A 761 22.43 -18.12 20.69
CA GLY A 761 22.22 -16.68 20.76
C GLY A 761 21.49 -16.24 22.02
N PHE A 762 21.63 -14.98 22.43
CA PHE A 762 20.75 -14.40 23.46
C PHE A 762 19.30 -14.31 22.95
N ALA A 763 18.33 -14.67 23.81
CA ALA A 763 16.90 -14.71 23.50
C ALA A 763 16.53 -15.49 22.22
N SER A 764 17.24 -16.60 21.96
CA SER A 764 17.03 -17.48 20.81
C SER A 764 16.24 -18.75 21.17
N THR A 765 15.51 -19.30 20.20
CA THR A 765 14.61 -20.46 20.37
C THR A 765 14.99 -21.57 19.39
N ALA A 766 15.32 -22.76 19.89
CA ALA A 766 15.55 -23.98 19.13
C ALA A 766 14.57 -25.08 19.59
N LEU A 767 13.67 -25.52 18.71
CA LEU A 767 12.63 -26.53 18.98
C LEU A 767 12.64 -27.62 17.90
N GLY A 768 13.10 -28.81 18.26
CA GLY A 768 13.24 -29.97 17.37
C GLY A 768 14.61 -30.63 17.53
N ALA A 769 14.69 -31.95 17.34
CA ALA A 769 15.96 -32.66 17.47
C ALA A 769 16.98 -32.16 16.43
N GLY A 770 18.21 -31.89 16.86
CA GLY A 770 19.26 -31.28 16.04
C GLY A 770 19.02 -29.84 15.57
N SER A 771 17.97 -29.15 16.04
CA SER A 771 17.73 -27.74 15.70
C SER A 771 18.82 -26.82 16.29
N ASN A 772 19.22 -25.80 15.53
CA ASN A 772 20.31 -24.89 15.88
C ASN A 772 19.93 -23.41 15.67
N ALA A 773 19.71 -22.67 16.75
CA ALA A 773 19.49 -21.23 16.77
C ALA A 773 20.71 -20.50 17.37
N SER A 774 21.81 -20.40 16.60
CA SER A 774 23.05 -19.76 17.10
C SER A 774 23.02 -18.22 17.07
N GLY A 775 22.08 -17.62 16.32
CA GLY A 775 21.99 -16.17 16.16
C GLY A 775 21.26 -15.44 17.30
N PHE A 776 21.60 -14.17 17.53
CA PHE A 776 20.87 -13.29 18.45
C PHE A 776 19.40 -13.17 18.04
N LYS A 777 18.46 -13.50 18.95
CA LYS A 777 17.01 -13.58 18.66
C LYS A 777 16.65 -14.50 17.49
N ALA A 778 17.47 -15.50 17.18
CA ALA A 778 17.17 -16.48 16.15
C ALA A 778 16.10 -17.49 16.61
N VAL A 779 15.29 -17.98 15.66
CA VAL A 779 14.25 -18.97 15.88
C VAL A 779 14.47 -20.14 14.91
N ALA A 780 14.72 -21.34 15.43
CA ALA A 780 14.81 -22.59 14.68
C ALA A 780 13.75 -23.57 15.20
N ILE A 781 12.79 -23.96 14.35
CA ILE A 781 11.67 -24.84 14.72
C ILE A 781 11.53 -25.95 13.68
N GLY A 782 11.90 -27.17 14.03
CA GLY A 782 11.90 -28.35 13.16
C GLY A 782 13.08 -29.28 13.45
N ASN A 783 13.01 -30.55 13.02
CA ASN A 783 14.18 -31.42 13.04
C ASN A 783 15.25 -30.85 12.09
N GLY A 784 16.50 -30.73 12.53
CA GLY A 784 17.60 -30.20 11.69
C GLY A 784 17.49 -28.71 11.30
N ALA A 785 16.50 -27.95 11.81
CA ALA A 785 16.31 -26.54 11.45
C ALA A 785 17.48 -25.66 11.90
N GLN A 786 17.98 -24.77 11.04
CA GLN A 786 19.17 -23.95 11.26
C GLN A 786 18.87 -22.45 11.10
N ALA A 787 19.02 -21.67 12.17
CA ALA A 787 18.89 -20.22 12.18
C ALA A 787 20.18 -19.59 12.74
N THR A 788 21.16 -19.34 11.88
CA THR A 788 22.56 -19.14 12.32
C THR A 788 22.93 -17.70 12.69
N GLN A 789 22.29 -16.70 12.06
CA GLN A 789 22.60 -15.28 12.21
C GLN A 789 21.51 -14.50 12.97
N GLY A 790 21.80 -13.25 13.30
CA GLY A 790 20.91 -12.39 14.10
C GLY A 790 19.56 -12.13 13.40
N GLY A 791 18.47 -12.33 14.15
CA GLY A 791 17.10 -12.10 13.70
C GLY A 791 16.57 -13.12 12.69
N ASN A 792 17.18 -14.30 12.58
CA ASN A 792 16.78 -15.33 11.62
C ASN A 792 15.58 -16.15 12.11
N ALA A 793 14.75 -16.62 11.18
CA ALA A 793 13.68 -17.57 11.44
C ALA A 793 13.75 -18.76 10.47
N ALA A 794 13.97 -19.98 10.98
CA ALA A 794 13.95 -21.24 10.23
C ALA A 794 12.85 -22.14 10.80
N ILE A 795 11.77 -22.38 10.04
CA ILE A 795 10.58 -23.08 10.52
C ILE A 795 10.18 -24.19 9.54
N GLY A 796 10.55 -25.43 9.86
CA GLY A 796 10.36 -26.63 9.04
C GLY A 796 11.48 -27.65 9.32
N GLU A 797 11.25 -28.92 8.99
CA GLU A 797 12.35 -29.91 8.93
C GLU A 797 13.41 -29.44 7.92
N ASP A 798 14.68 -29.46 8.32
CA ASP A 798 15.84 -29.00 7.54
C ASP A 798 15.72 -27.57 6.96
N ALA A 799 14.84 -26.72 7.51
CA ALA A 799 14.76 -25.31 7.14
C ALA A 799 16.06 -24.58 7.53
N SER A 800 16.62 -23.77 6.63
CA SER A 800 17.96 -23.18 6.75
C SER A 800 17.93 -21.68 6.47
N ALA A 801 17.90 -20.87 7.53
CA ALA A 801 18.04 -19.42 7.50
C ALA A 801 19.46 -19.03 7.92
N THR A 802 20.31 -18.68 6.95
CA THR A 802 21.75 -18.45 7.14
C THR A 802 22.24 -17.06 6.75
N GLY A 803 21.49 -16.28 5.96
CA GLY A 803 21.73 -14.85 5.81
C GLY A 803 21.28 -14.07 7.06
N THR A 804 21.76 -12.85 7.30
CA THR A 804 21.31 -12.03 8.45
C THR A 804 19.89 -11.51 8.23
N PHE A 805 19.02 -11.57 9.25
CA PHE A 805 17.58 -11.28 9.13
C PHE A 805 16.86 -12.12 8.06
N ALA A 806 17.29 -13.37 7.84
CA ALA A 806 16.69 -14.26 6.85
C ALA A 806 15.55 -15.11 7.44
N THR A 807 14.52 -15.38 6.62
CA THR A 807 13.35 -16.19 7.01
C THR A 807 13.18 -17.36 6.04
N ALA A 808 13.39 -18.59 6.53
CA ALA A 808 13.11 -19.84 5.82
C ALA A 808 11.92 -20.56 6.48
N MET A 809 10.85 -20.83 5.72
CA MET A 809 9.66 -21.51 6.22
C MET A 809 9.20 -22.61 5.27
N GLY A 810 9.19 -23.85 5.74
CA GLY A 810 8.86 -25.05 4.96
C GLY A 810 10.00 -26.08 4.96
N GLN A 811 9.66 -27.34 4.67
CA GLN A 811 10.61 -28.46 4.65
C GLN A 811 11.74 -28.22 3.65
N GLY A 812 13.00 -28.28 4.09
CA GLY A 812 14.19 -28.02 3.26
C GLY A 812 14.26 -26.60 2.66
N SER A 813 13.48 -25.63 3.16
CA SER A 813 13.53 -24.24 2.67
C SER A 813 14.86 -23.59 3.05
N THR A 814 15.45 -22.79 2.15
CA THR A 814 16.77 -22.19 2.33
C THR A 814 16.74 -20.68 2.06
N ALA A 815 16.96 -19.87 3.09
CA ALA A 815 17.11 -18.42 3.03
C ALA A 815 18.56 -18.04 3.39
N SER A 816 19.43 -17.97 2.38
CA SER A 816 20.88 -17.75 2.55
C SER A 816 21.35 -16.34 2.20
N GLY A 817 20.53 -15.54 1.50
CA GLY A 817 20.79 -14.11 1.30
C GLY A 817 20.47 -13.29 2.55
N ASN A 818 21.20 -12.18 2.78
CA ASN A 818 20.82 -11.23 3.84
C ASN A 818 19.46 -10.61 3.54
N SER A 819 18.59 -10.51 4.56
CA SER A 819 17.19 -10.07 4.46
C SER A 819 16.40 -10.82 3.38
N SER A 820 16.68 -12.12 3.20
CA SER A 820 15.97 -12.97 2.24
C SER A 820 14.80 -13.72 2.88
N ILE A 821 13.80 -14.07 2.07
CA ILE A 821 12.60 -14.80 2.50
C ILE A 821 12.42 -16.01 1.58
N ALA A 822 12.41 -17.21 2.13
CA ALA A 822 12.09 -18.46 1.44
C ALA A 822 10.87 -19.11 2.12
N PHE A 823 9.73 -19.19 1.43
CA PHE A 823 8.49 -19.76 1.95
C PHE A 823 7.96 -20.86 1.02
N GLY A 824 7.78 -22.08 1.56
CA GLY A 824 7.40 -23.28 0.83
C GLY A 824 8.49 -24.34 0.85
N ALA A 825 8.11 -25.62 0.71
CA ALA A 825 9.06 -26.72 0.73
C ALA A 825 10.09 -26.58 -0.40
N GLN A 826 11.38 -26.76 -0.08
CA GLN A 826 12.53 -26.62 -1.00
C GLN A 826 12.63 -25.24 -1.70
N SER A 827 11.94 -24.21 -1.19
CA SER A 827 12.12 -22.83 -1.67
C SER A 827 13.53 -22.32 -1.34
N THR A 828 14.17 -21.58 -2.24
CA THR A 828 15.58 -21.18 -2.14
C THR A 828 15.79 -19.70 -2.44
N ALA A 829 15.91 -18.87 -1.42
CA ALA A 829 16.25 -17.45 -1.51
C ALA A 829 17.72 -17.21 -1.17
N SER A 830 18.58 -17.16 -2.19
CA SER A 830 20.03 -16.99 -2.03
C SER A 830 20.52 -15.57 -2.35
N GLY A 831 19.71 -14.77 -3.06
CA GLY A 831 20.03 -13.38 -3.33
C GLY A 831 19.84 -12.49 -2.09
N GLN A 832 20.69 -11.47 -1.94
CA GLN A 832 20.45 -10.40 -0.96
C GLN A 832 19.11 -9.73 -1.23
N ASN A 833 18.30 -9.46 -0.20
CA ASN A 833 16.96 -8.88 -0.32
C ASN A 833 16.01 -9.66 -1.26
N SER A 834 16.24 -10.97 -1.46
CA SER A 834 15.44 -11.80 -2.38
C SER A 834 14.28 -12.50 -1.69
N VAL A 835 13.22 -12.79 -2.47
CA VAL A 835 11.98 -13.40 -1.99
C VAL A 835 11.64 -14.60 -2.87
N SER A 836 11.50 -15.78 -2.27
CA SER A 836 11.01 -17.02 -2.89
C SER A 836 9.76 -17.51 -2.16
N ILE A 837 8.62 -17.60 -2.85
CA ILE A 837 7.35 -18.05 -2.27
C ILE A 837 6.72 -19.10 -3.19
N GLY A 838 6.75 -20.36 -2.77
CA GLY A 838 6.22 -21.51 -3.51
C GLY A 838 7.14 -22.73 -3.40
N VAL A 839 6.57 -23.93 -3.56
CA VAL A 839 7.35 -25.19 -3.52
C VAL A 839 8.40 -25.19 -4.63
N GLY A 840 9.68 -25.40 -4.28
CA GLY A 840 10.79 -25.38 -5.23
C GLY A 840 11.05 -24.03 -5.94
N SER A 841 10.48 -22.92 -5.45
CA SER A 841 10.78 -21.58 -5.97
C SER A 841 12.24 -21.18 -5.70
N SER A 842 12.85 -20.37 -6.56
CA SER A 842 14.26 -19.98 -6.44
C SER A 842 14.52 -18.53 -6.81
N SER A 843 15.05 -17.75 -5.89
CA SER A 843 15.44 -16.34 -6.07
C SER A 843 16.93 -16.18 -5.77
N ILE A 844 17.76 -16.31 -6.80
CA ILE A 844 19.23 -16.32 -6.69
C ILE A 844 19.81 -14.91 -6.85
N GLY A 845 19.16 -14.06 -7.66
CA GLY A 845 19.59 -12.68 -7.89
C GLY A 845 19.38 -11.76 -6.68
N ALA A 846 20.25 -10.76 -6.51
CA ALA A 846 20.02 -9.71 -5.52
C ALA A 846 18.77 -8.88 -5.87
N ASN A 847 17.89 -8.63 -4.89
CA ASN A 847 16.56 -8.04 -5.05
C ASN A 847 15.63 -8.85 -5.99
N ALA A 848 15.90 -10.15 -6.21
CA ALA A 848 15.06 -10.98 -7.07
C ALA A 848 13.82 -11.51 -6.32
N THR A 849 12.69 -11.61 -7.01
CA THR A 849 11.42 -12.10 -6.45
C THR A 849 10.89 -13.26 -7.30
N ALA A 850 10.66 -14.42 -6.70
CA ALA A 850 10.08 -15.61 -7.33
C ALA A 850 8.83 -16.05 -6.55
N ILE A 851 7.65 -16.03 -7.17
CA ILE A 851 6.38 -16.37 -6.54
C ILE A 851 5.62 -17.37 -7.42
N GLY A 852 5.50 -18.61 -6.96
CA GLY A 852 4.89 -19.73 -7.68
C GLY A 852 5.66 -21.03 -7.46
N GLN A 853 5.01 -22.18 -7.70
CA GLN A 853 5.71 -23.47 -7.69
C GLN A 853 6.76 -23.48 -8.82
N SER A 854 8.01 -23.80 -8.47
CA SER A 854 9.18 -23.79 -9.37
C SER A 854 9.41 -22.48 -10.15
N ALA A 855 8.89 -21.35 -9.67
CA ALA A 855 9.26 -20.03 -10.19
C ALA A 855 10.75 -19.74 -9.95
N ALA A 856 11.47 -19.23 -10.95
CA ALA A 856 12.90 -18.96 -10.88
C ALA A 856 13.25 -17.51 -11.28
N ALA A 857 13.85 -16.75 -10.36
CA ALA A 857 14.36 -15.40 -10.57
C ALA A 857 15.88 -15.38 -10.35
N SER A 858 16.62 -15.63 -11.42
CA SER A 858 18.05 -15.98 -11.37
C SER A 858 19.00 -14.78 -11.40
N ALA A 859 18.53 -13.61 -11.87
CA ALA A 859 19.34 -12.42 -12.09
C ALA A 859 18.98 -11.23 -11.16
N PRO A 860 19.88 -10.25 -10.96
CA PRO A 860 19.62 -9.10 -10.09
C PRO A 860 18.39 -8.29 -10.54
N GLY A 861 17.50 -7.97 -9.60
CA GLY A 861 16.24 -7.26 -9.86
C GLY A 861 15.22 -8.04 -10.69
N ALA A 862 15.42 -9.33 -10.93
CA ALA A 862 14.50 -10.15 -11.71
C ALA A 862 13.25 -10.54 -10.90
N THR A 863 12.08 -10.53 -11.54
CA THR A 863 10.80 -10.87 -10.91
C THR A 863 10.09 -11.97 -11.70
N ALA A 864 9.80 -13.12 -11.10
CA ALA A 864 9.06 -14.22 -11.70
C ALA A 864 7.80 -14.51 -10.87
N ILE A 865 6.62 -14.35 -11.46
CA ILE A 865 5.32 -14.54 -10.78
C ILE A 865 4.46 -15.49 -11.61
N GLY A 866 4.34 -16.72 -11.15
CA GLY A 866 3.61 -17.80 -11.84
C GLY A 866 4.28 -19.15 -11.61
N GLN A 867 3.51 -20.23 -11.78
CA GLN A 867 4.06 -21.59 -11.78
C GLN A 867 4.99 -21.77 -12.99
N ASP A 868 6.19 -22.31 -12.79
CA ASP A 868 7.28 -22.39 -13.79
C ASP A 868 7.66 -21.05 -14.47
N ALA A 869 7.36 -19.90 -13.87
CA ALA A 869 7.79 -18.59 -14.39
C ALA A 869 9.31 -18.43 -14.26
N THR A 870 9.99 -17.97 -15.31
CA THR A 870 11.46 -17.82 -15.33
C THR A 870 11.90 -16.40 -15.73
N ALA A 871 12.59 -15.72 -14.81
CA ALA A 871 13.15 -14.40 -15.01
C ALA A 871 14.69 -14.47 -14.90
N ASN A 872 15.35 -14.74 -16.03
CA ASN A 872 16.78 -15.07 -16.09
C ASN A 872 17.69 -13.87 -16.39
N PHE A 873 17.12 -12.69 -16.63
CA PHE A 873 17.86 -11.49 -17.03
C PHE A 873 17.67 -10.33 -16.04
N SER A 874 18.68 -9.48 -15.91
CA SER A 874 18.66 -8.36 -14.94
C SER A 874 17.48 -7.42 -15.19
N ASN A 875 16.82 -6.99 -14.11
CA ASN A 875 15.62 -6.16 -14.13
C ASN A 875 14.47 -6.69 -15.02
N SER A 876 14.43 -8.00 -15.33
CA SER A 876 13.38 -8.59 -16.16
C SER A 876 12.24 -9.16 -15.31
N THR A 877 11.01 -9.05 -15.80
CA THR A 877 9.79 -9.42 -15.06
C THR A 877 8.98 -10.41 -15.89
N ALA A 878 8.84 -11.65 -15.44
CA ALA A 878 7.94 -12.68 -16.00
C ALA A 878 6.66 -12.78 -15.15
N VAL A 879 5.49 -12.63 -15.76
CA VAL A 879 4.19 -12.79 -15.08
C VAL A 879 3.28 -13.73 -15.87
N GLY A 880 2.97 -14.89 -15.30
CA GLY A 880 2.15 -15.93 -15.91
C GLY A 880 2.76 -17.34 -15.72
N SER A 881 1.93 -18.38 -15.85
CA SER A 881 2.44 -19.76 -15.82
C SER A 881 3.28 -20.04 -17.07
N GLY A 882 4.50 -20.57 -16.86
CA GLY A 882 5.51 -20.77 -17.90
C GLY A 882 6.04 -19.50 -18.57
N ALA A 883 5.77 -18.31 -18.02
CA ALA A 883 6.26 -17.05 -18.59
C ALA A 883 7.80 -17.01 -18.49
N ALA A 884 8.49 -16.73 -19.60
CA ALA A 884 9.96 -16.74 -19.66
C ALA A 884 10.49 -15.44 -20.27
N THR A 885 11.34 -14.70 -19.55
CA THR A 885 12.03 -13.54 -20.15
C THR A 885 13.18 -13.98 -21.03
N THR A 886 13.42 -13.24 -22.11
CA THR A 886 14.45 -13.47 -23.13
C THR A 886 15.48 -12.33 -23.19
N ALA A 887 15.23 -11.20 -22.51
CA ALA A 887 16.13 -10.05 -22.46
C ALA A 887 16.10 -9.31 -21.10
N ALA A 888 17.13 -8.49 -20.85
CA ALA A 888 17.20 -7.62 -19.67
C ALA A 888 16.25 -6.41 -19.80
N ASN A 889 15.71 -5.94 -18.66
CA ASN A 889 14.70 -4.87 -18.58
C ASN A 889 13.37 -5.17 -19.33
N GLN A 890 13.12 -6.43 -19.69
CA GLN A 890 11.90 -6.87 -20.36
C GLN A 890 10.79 -7.17 -19.35
N VAL A 891 9.54 -6.82 -19.67
CA VAL A 891 8.34 -7.34 -18.98
C VAL A 891 7.66 -8.34 -19.91
N MET A 892 7.67 -9.62 -19.55
CA MET A 892 6.97 -10.71 -20.23
C MET A 892 5.65 -10.98 -19.50
N LEU A 893 4.53 -10.87 -20.22
CA LEU A 893 3.20 -11.19 -19.72
C LEU A 893 2.67 -12.41 -20.48
N GLY A 894 2.39 -13.50 -19.76
CA GLY A 894 2.04 -14.79 -20.34
C GLY A 894 3.25 -15.57 -20.88
N SER A 895 2.95 -16.67 -21.56
CA SER A 895 3.91 -17.55 -22.25
C SER A 895 3.58 -17.65 -23.75
N ASP A 896 4.48 -18.26 -24.53
CA ASP A 896 4.34 -18.34 -25.99
C ASP A 896 2.97 -18.93 -26.41
N GLY A 897 2.26 -18.21 -27.28
CA GLY A 897 0.93 -18.58 -27.77
C GLY A 897 -0.23 -18.25 -26.83
N THR A 898 0.01 -17.63 -25.66
CA THR A 898 -1.06 -17.15 -24.77
C THR A 898 -1.46 -15.71 -25.07
N SER A 899 -2.76 -15.41 -24.98
CA SER A 899 -3.28 -14.04 -25.11
C SER A 899 -3.52 -13.42 -23.74
N VAL A 900 -2.91 -12.27 -23.46
CA VAL A 900 -3.13 -11.51 -22.23
C VAL A 900 -4.26 -10.49 -22.44
N VAL A 901 -5.26 -10.51 -21.56
CA VAL A 901 -6.32 -9.49 -21.51
C VAL A 901 -6.02 -8.53 -20.37
N VAL A 902 -5.75 -7.28 -20.69
CA VAL A 902 -5.68 -6.19 -19.69
C VAL A 902 -7.09 -5.64 -19.52
N ALA A 903 -7.63 -5.73 -18.30
CA ALA A 903 -8.98 -5.29 -18.00
C ALA A 903 -9.10 -3.75 -18.02
N ASP A 904 -10.33 -3.26 -18.24
CA ASP A 904 -10.73 -1.86 -18.05
C ASP A 904 -10.01 -0.81 -18.92
N ILE A 905 -9.50 -1.23 -20.09
CA ILE A 905 -8.97 -0.32 -21.13
C ILE A 905 -10.01 0.72 -21.55
N ASP A 906 -11.30 0.37 -21.56
CA ASP A 906 -12.39 1.28 -21.94
C ASP A 906 -12.54 2.45 -20.95
N SER A 907 -12.43 2.20 -19.64
CA SER A 907 -12.46 3.27 -18.62
C SER A 907 -11.20 4.14 -18.69
N SER A 908 -10.03 3.52 -18.91
CA SER A 908 -8.78 4.23 -19.14
C SER A 908 -8.88 5.15 -20.36
N THR A 909 -9.49 4.69 -21.45
CA THR A 909 -9.74 5.48 -22.66
C THR A 909 -10.64 6.68 -22.37
N ALA A 910 -11.68 6.51 -21.54
CA ALA A 910 -12.57 7.60 -21.13
C ALA A 910 -11.91 8.64 -20.21
N ALA A 911 -10.81 8.27 -19.52
CA ALA A 911 -10.07 9.13 -18.60
C ALA A 911 -8.89 9.89 -19.25
N GLN A 912 -8.55 9.62 -20.52
CA GLN A 912 -7.43 10.28 -21.21
C GLN A 912 -7.74 11.75 -21.53
N VAL A 913 -6.82 12.65 -21.17
CA VAL A 913 -6.90 14.10 -21.42
C VAL A 913 -5.64 14.56 -22.14
N GLY A 914 -5.80 15.30 -23.25
CA GLY A 914 -4.69 15.78 -24.08
C GLY A 914 -4.49 14.98 -25.37
N PRO A 915 -3.34 15.14 -26.05
CA PRO A 915 -3.02 14.36 -27.25
C PRO A 915 -2.83 12.88 -26.91
N VAL A 916 -3.54 12.01 -27.63
CA VAL A 916 -3.37 10.55 -27.55
C VAL A 916 -2.40 10.11 -28.65
N ASP A 917 -1.35 9.37 -28.29
CA ASP A 917 -0.39 8.80 -29.22
C ASP A 917 -0.67 7.32 -29.47
N VAL A 918 -0.22 6.80 -30.61
CA VAL A 918 -0.31 5.36 -30.91
C VAL A 918 0.91 4.66 -30.31
N VAL A 919 0.65 3.60 -29.53
CA VAL A 919 1.69 2.65 -29.11
C VAL A 919 1.76 1.55 -30.17
N THR A 920 2.89 1.46 -30.87
CA THR A 920 3.22 0.35 -31.76
C THR A 920 4.04 -0.69 -31.03
N VAL A 921 3.99 -1.94 -31.48
CA VAL A 921 4.86 -3.01 -30.97
C VAL A 921 5.69 -3.56 -32.13
N ASP A 922 7.00 -3.75 -31.91
CA ASP A 922 7.87 -4.40 -32.90
C ASP A 922 7.83 -5.94 -32.75
N ALA A 923 8.52 -6.65 -33.64
CA ALA A 923 8.59 -8.12 -33.59
C ALA A 923 9.26 -8.69 -32.33
N ASN A 924 9.91 -7.84 -31.51
CA ASN A 924 10.56 -8.20 -30.26
C ASN A 924 9.71 -7.82 -29.01
N GLY A 925 8.49 -7.31 -29.20
CA GLY A 925 7.63 -6.85 -28.10
C GLY A 925 7.91 -5.43 -27.59
N THR A 926 8.78 -4.67 -28.26
CA THR A 926 9.17 -3.32 -27.82
C THR A 926 8.04 -2.31 -28.09
N LEU A 927 7.55 -1.65 -27.04
CA LEU A 927 6.53 -0.61 -27.16
C LEU A 927 7.15 0.71 -27.65
N GLY A 928 6.84 1.08 -28.90
CA GLY A 928 7.20 2.37 -29.50
C GLY A 928 6.08 3.39 -29.34
N ARG A 929 6.36 4.57 -28.78
CA ARG A 929 5.46 5.73 -28.89
C ARG A 929 5.65 6.38 -30.26
N GLN A 930 4.67 6.25 -31.15
CA GLN A 930 4.65 6.97 -32.41
C GLN A 930 3.69 8.15 -32.33
N SER A 931 4.22 9.37 -32.39
CA SER A 931 3.39 10.57 -32.43
C SER A 931 2.79 10.72 -33.84
N VAL A 932 1.63 10.11 -34.04
CA VAL A 932 0.89 10.17 -35.31
C VAL A 932 -0.03 11.38 -35.30
N ALA A 933 0.36 12.35 -36.12
CA ALA A 933 -0.36 13.56 -36.52
C ALA A 933 -1.87 13.57 -36.26
N THR A 934 -2.32 14.49 -35.38
CA THR A 934 -3.65 15.14 -35.28
C THR A 934 -4.92 14.27 -35.42
N THR A 935 -5.97 14.62 -34.65
CA THR A 935 -7.29 13.96 -34.65
C THR A 935 -7.92 13.77 -36.05
N SER A 936 -7.55 14.57 -37.04
CA SER A 936 -7.89 14.39 -38.46
C SER A 936 -7.39 13.08 -39.08
N SER A 937 -6.17 12.62 -38.76
CA SER A 937 -5.57 11.42 -39.38
C SER A 937 -6.18 10.14 -38.84
N VAL A 938 -6.40 10.07 -37.52
CA VAL A 938 -7.14 8.97 -36.88
C VAL A 938 -8.56 8.89 -37.43
N ARG A 939 -9.22 10.04 -37.66
CA ARG A 939 -10.55 10.10 -38.29
C ARG A 939 -10.52 9.62 -39.75
N GLN A 940 -9.45 9.85 -40.51
CA GLN A 940 -9.30 9.28 -41.86
C GLN A 940 -9.11 7.75 -41.84
N ILE A 941 -8.34 7.20 -40.89
CA ILE A 941 -8.20 5.75 -40.73
C ILE A 941 -9.53 5.11 -40.29
N ALA A 942 -10.24 5.70 -39.33
CA ALA A 942 -11.57 5.23 -38.91
C ALA A 942 -12.60 5.29 -40.05
N MET A 943 -12.60 6.36 -40.86
CA MET A 943 -13.42 6.44 -42.08
C MET A 943 -13.00 5.40 -43.14
N GLY A 944 -11.71 5.07 -43.23
CA GLY A 944 -11.22 3.98 -44.09
C GLY A 944 -11.73 2.61 -43.62
N MET A 945 -11.68 2.33 -42.32
CA MET A 945 -12.21 1.09 -41.74
C MET A 945 -13.73 0.95 -41.91
N LEU A 946 -14.49 2.06 -41.86
CA LEU A 946 -15.92 2.07 -42.18
C LEU A 946 -16.21 1.62 -43.62
N HIS A 947 -15.37 2.01 -44.60
CA HIS A 947 -15.51 1.53 -45.97
C HIS A 947 -15.09 0.05 -46.14
N ILE A 948 -14.17 -0.44 -45.31
CA ILE A 948 -13.75 -1.85 -45.29
C ILE A 948 -14.84 -2.74 -44.66
N GLN A 949 -15.46 -2.31 -43.54
CA GLN A 949 -16.59 -3.02 -42.93
C GLN A 949 -17.87 -2.97 -43.79
N ALA A 950 -17.97 -2.03 -44.74
CA ALA A 950 -19.03 -2.02 -45.74
C ALA A 950 -18.83 -3.05 -46.87
N VAL A 951 -17.67 -3.71 -46.98
CA VAL A 951 -17.45 -4.83 -47.90
C VAL A 951 -18.02 -6.11 -47.26
N THR A 952 -19.25 -6.43 -47.61
CA THR A 952 -19.94 -7.65 -47.18
C THR A 952 -19.33 -8.89 -47.83
N ASP A 953 -19.42 -10.05 -47.17
CA ASP A 953 -19.03 -11.35 -47.75
C ASP A 953 -19.74 -11.62 -49.09
N GLN A 954 -20.97 -11.12 -49.26
CA GLN A 954 -21.71 -11.14 -50.53
C GLN A 954 -20.96 -10.42 -51.66
N GLN A 955 -20.34 -9.26 -51.40
CA GLN A 955 -19.56 -8.52 -52.39
C GLN A 955 -18.21 -9.20 -52.68
N PHE A 956 -17.58 -9.81 -51.67
CA PHE A 956 -16.35 -10.60 -51.88
C PHE A 956 -16.64 -11.88 -52.69
N LEU A 957 -17.72 -12.60 -52.38
CA LEU A 957 -18.22 -13.73 -53.18
C LEU A 957 -18.60 -13.32 -54.61
N ALA A 958 -19.22 -12.16 -54.80
CA ALA A 958 -19.52 -11.64 -56.14
C ALA A 958 -18.26 -11.31 -56.94
N LEU A 959 -17.19 -10.85 -56.28
CA LEU A 959 -15.88 -10.67 -56.92
C LEU A 959 -15.22 -12.01 -57.22
N GLY A 960 -15.22 -12.96 -56.28
CA GLY A 960 -14.73 -14.33 -56.48
C GLY A 960 -15.37 -15.02 -57.68
N ASN A 961 -16.71 -15.03 -57.74
CA ASN A 961 -17.46 -15.56 -58.89
C ASN A 961 -17.10 -14.87 -60.22
N ARG A 962 -16.80 -13.57 -60.20
CA ARG A 962 -16.33 -12.84 -61.39
C ARG A 962 -14.89 -13.19 -61.78
N VAL A 963 -14.03 -13.49 -60.81
CA VAL A 963 -12.65 -13.95 -61.06
C VAL A 963 -12.69 -15.36 -61.65
N THR A 964 -13.43 -16.30 -61.05
CA THR A 964 -13.61 -17.65 -61.60
C THR A 964 -14.20 -17.63 -63.01
N ALA A 965 -15.20 -16.77 -63.27
CA ALA A 965 -15.75 -16.60 -64.63
C ALA A 965 -14.76 -15.96 -65.63
N VAL A 966 -13.71 -15.28 -65.16
CA VAL A 966 -12.61 -14.80 -66.01
C VAL A 966 -11.55 -15.90 -66.19
N GLU A 967 -11.22 -16.66 -65.16
CA GLU A 967 -10.32 -17.82 -65.21
C GLU A 967 -10.85 -18.88 -66.20
N ASP A 968 -12.14 -19.23 -66.13
CA ASP A 968 -12.80 -20.12 -67.10
C ASP A 968 -12.69 -19.59 -68.54
N ARG A 969 -12.83 -18.28 -68.73
CA ARG A 969 -12.69 -17.64 -70.06
C ARG A 969 -11.25 -17.67 -70.57
N VAL A 970 -10.26 -17.58 -69.67
CA VAL A 970 -8.83 -17.72 -70.00
C VAL A 970 -8.50 -19.18 -70.32
N ASN A 971 -8.97 -20.14 -69.52
CA ASN A 971 -8.80 -21.58 -69.79
C ASN A 971 -9.38 -21.99 -71.15
N VAL A 972 -10.56 -21.47 -71.52
CA VAL A 972 -11.16 -21.66 -72.85
C VAL A 972 -10.38 -20.96 -73.97
N LEU A 973 -9.67 -19.87 -73.67
CA LEU A 973 -8.81 -19.19 -74.64
C LEU A 973 -7.51 -19.98 -74.87
N ASP A 974 -6.84 -20.44 -73.82
CA ASP A 974 -5.61 -21.24 -73.91
C ASP A 974 -5.86 -22.56 -74.64
N ALA A 975 -6.97 -23.25 -74.35
CA ALA A 975 -7.38 -24.44 -75.10
C ALA A 975 -7.59 -24.19 -76.61
N LYS A 976 -8.05 -22.99 -76.99
CA LYS A 976 -8.16 -22.58 -78.40
C LYS A 976 -6.79 -22.25 -79.02
N VAL A 977 -5.89 -21.63 -78.28
CA VAL A 977 -4.52 -21.32 -78.74
C VAL A 977 -3.74 -22.62 -79.00
N ALA A 978 -3.73 -23.56 -78.04
CA ALA A 978 -3.09 -24.87 -78.22
C ALA A 978 -3.67 -25.65 -79.42
N GLY A 979 -4.98 -25.56 -79.64
CA GLY A 979 -5.65 -26.14 -80.82
C GLY A 979 -5.24 -25.51 -82.16
N ILE A 980 -4.81 -24.24 -82.17
CA ILE A 980 -4.27 -23.57 -83.35
C ILE A 980 -2.83 -24.01 -83.61
N GLU A 981 -1.99 -24.11 -82.58
CA GLU A 981 -0.60 -24.57 -82.70
C GLU A 981 -0.50 -25.99 -83.28
N PHE A 982 -1.30 -26.94 -82.78
CA PHE A 982 -1.34 -28.31 -83.32
C PHE A 982 -1.75 -28.35 -84.80
N ARG A 983 -2.68 -27.47 -85.21
CA ARG A 983 -3.10 -27.36 -86.61
C ARG A 983 -2.00 -26.77 -87.51
N LEU A 984 -1.20 -25.84 -86.99
CA LEU A 984 -0.08 -25.24 -87.71
C LEU A 984 1.06 -26.25 -87.94
N ASP A 985 1.49 -26.98 -86.90
CA ASP A 985 2.50 -28.05 -87.04
C ASP A 985 2.05 -29.15 -88.03
N SER A 986 0.78 -29.57 -87.96
CA SER A 986 0.19 -30.51 -88.91
C SER A 986 0.09 -29.97 -90.36
N MET A 987 0.00 -28.65 -90.55
CA MET A 987 0.07 -28.03 -91.88
C MET A 987 1.51 -27.94 -92.39
N GLU A 988 2.47 -27.56 -91.54
CA GLU A 988 3.88 -27.48 -91.93
C GLU A 988 4.45 -28.85 -92.33
N LYS A 989 4.16 -29.90 -91.54
CA LYS A 989 4.58 -31.28 -91.87
C LYS A 989 4.05 -31.75 -93.23
N ARG A 990 2.76 -31.56 -93.52
CA ARG A 990 2.20 -31.91 -94.85
C ARG A 990 2.85 -31.13 -95.99
N ASN A 991 3.15 -29.85 -95.79
CA ASN A 991 3.79 -29.03 -96.82
C ASN A 991 5.25 -29.47 -97.08
N ASN A 992 6.02 -29.75 -96.01
CA ASN A 992 7.38 -30.27 -96.11
C ASN A 992 7.42 -31.69 -96.73
N ALA A 993 6.46 -32.54 -96.42
CA ALA A 993 6.35 -33.90 -96.96
C ALA A 993 6.00 -33.92 -98.46
N GLY A 994 5.11 -33.04 -98.93
CA GLY A 994 4.86 -32.86 -100.36
C GLY A 994 6.10 -32.41 -101.15
N ILE A 995 6.95 -31.58 -100.53
CA ILE A 995 8.26 -31.22 -101.10
C ILE A 995 9.20 -32.44 -101.10
N ALA A 996 9.23 -33.25 -100.04
CA ALA A 996 10.03 -34.47 -100.01
C ALA A 996 9.61 -35.48 -101.12
N ALA A 997 8.31 -35.72 -101.31
CA ALA A 997 7.79 -36.59 -102.38
C ALA A 997 8.18 -36.11 -103.78
N SER A 998 8.06 -34.79 -104.02
CA SER A 998 8.43 -34.21 -105.33
C SER A 998 9.94 -34.22 -105.59
N MET A 999 10.78 -34.06 -104.56
CA MET A 999 12.24 -34.28 -104.69
C MET A 999 12.58 -35.74 -104.97
N ALA A 1000 11.87 -36.71 -104.36
CA ALA A 1000 12.11 -38.13 -104.61
C ALA A 1000 11.85 -38.53 -106.09
N PHE A 1001 11.02 -37.80 -106.81
CA PHE A 1001 10.85 -37.99 -108.26
C PHE A 1001 12.06 -37.53 -109.11
N GLY A 1002 13.03 -36.82 -108.53
CA GLY A 1002 14.18 -36.21 -109.21
C GLY A 1002 15.28 -37.18 -109.63
N GLY A 1003 15.00 -38.13 -110.53
CA GLY A 1003 16.04 -38.97 -111.14
C GLY A 1003 15.50 -40.28 -111.70
N THR A 1004 15.35 -40.37 -113.01
CA THR A 1004 15.05 -41.64 -113.70
C THR A 1004 16.20 -41.96 -114.64
N MET A 1005 17.05 -42.93 -114.25
CA MET A 1005 18.11 -43.44 -115.11
C MET A 1005 17.66 -44.71 -115.82
N ILE A 1006 18.22 -44.94 -117.00
CA ILE A 1006 18.22 -46.27 -117.62
C ILE A 1006 19.60 -46.88 -117.44
N VAL A 1007 19.63 -48.10 -116.91
CA VAL A 1007 20.86 -48.91 -116.89
C VAL A 1007 21.24 -49.19 -118.35
N PRO A 1008 22.49 -48.97 -118.77
CA PRO A 1008 22.95 -49.34 -120.11
C PRO A 1008 22.60 -50.79 -120.46
N ASP A 1009 22.25 -51.01 -121.73
CA ASP A 1009 21.87 -52.31 -122.30
C ASP A 1009 20.61 -53.01 -121.72
N SER A 1010 19.82 -52.35 -120.86
CA SER A 1010 18.49 -52.85 -120.45
C SER A 1010 17.32 -52.22 -121.21
N THR A 1011 16.27 -53.03 -121.45
CA THR A 1011 15.00 -52.58 -122.08
C THR A 1011 14.04 -51.96 -121.07
N VAL A 1012 14.13 -52.34 -119.80
CA VAL A 1012 13.32 -51.81 -118.70
C VAL A 1012 14.24 -51.51 -117.52
N SER A 1013 14.06 -50.35 -116.89
CA SER A 1013 14.76 -49.91 -115.69
C SER A 1013 13.76 -49.51 -114.62
N PHE A 1014 13.85 -50.13 -113.45
CA PHE A 1014 13.07 -49.76 -112.27
C PHE A 1014 13.93 -48.85 -111.40
N ASN A 1015 13.48 -47.61 -111.21
CA ASN A 1015 14.12 -46.62 -110.36
C ASN A 1015 13.31 -46.51 -109.06
N LEU A 1016 13.99 -46.72 -107.93
CA LEU A 1016 13.46 -46.50 -106.59
C LEU A 1016 14.30 -45.41 -105.94
N ASN A 1017 13.66 -44.27 -105.64
CA ASN A 1017 14.31 -43.10 -105.10
C ASN A 1017 13.71 -42.76 -103.74
N ALA A 1018 14.54 -42.27 -102.83
CA ALA A 1018 14.10 -41.66 -101.59
C ALA A 1018 14.72 -40.26 -101.46
N ALA A 1019 13.98 -39.33 -100.89
CA ALA A 1019 14.45 -38.00 -100.56
C ALA A 1019 13.94 -37.61 -99.17
N THR A 1020 14.62 -36.68 -98.52
CA THR A 1020 14.15 -36.08 -97.27
C THR A 1020 14.17 -34.57 -97.39
N TYR A 1021 13.12 -33.91 -96.88
CA TYR A 1021 13.04 -32.46 -96.79
C TYR A 1021 12.61 -32.06 -95.39
N ARG A 1022 13.51 -31.37 -94.68
CA ARG A 1022 13.26 -30.81 -93.33
C ARG A 1022 12.64 -31.82 -92.33
N GLY A 1023 13.10 -33.07 -92.39
CA GLY A 1023 12.67 -34.15 -91.49
C GLY A 1023 11.59 -35.08 -92.06
N GLU A 1024 10.82 -34.63 -93.05
CA GLU A 1024 9.85 -35.48 -93.75
C GLU A 1024 10.53 -36.32 -94.84
N GLN A 1025 9.99 -37.51 -95.11
CA GLN A 1025 10.56 -38.46 -96.07
C GLN A 1025 9.61 -38.65 -97.25
N GLY A 1026 10.14 -38.52 -98.45
CA GLY A 1026 9.46 -38.81 -99.71
C GLY A 1026 10.10 -40.02 -100.37
N TYR A 1027 9.28 -40.85 -100.99
CA TYR A 1027 9.73 -42.02 -101.74
C TYR A 1027 9.05 -42.02 -103.10
N SER A 1028 9.79 -42.39 -104.15
CA SER A 1028 9.21 -42.58 -105.48
C SER A 1028 9.65 -43.90 -106.10
N ALA A 1029 8.73 -44.51 -106.84
CA ALA A 1029 8.96 -45.67 -107.68
C ALA A 1029 8.61 -45.29 -109.12
N SER A 1030 9.54 -45.49 -110.05
CA SER A 1030 9.33 -45.16 -111.45
C SER A 1030 9.96 -46.18 -112.39
N VAL A 1031 9.18 -46.60 -113.39
CA VAL A 1031 9.58 -47.54 -114.43
C VAL A 1031 9.92 -46.75 -115.68
N VAL A 1032 11.08 -47.02 -116.27
CA VAL A 1032 11.52 -46.48 -117.56
C VAL A 1032 11.65 -47.62 -118.55
N VAL A 1033 10.88 -47.60 -119.63
CA VAL A 1033 10.91 -48.59 -120.71
C VAL A 1033 11.57 -47.96 -121.94
N ARG A 1034 12.68 -48.55 -122.39
CA ARG A 1034 13.32 -48.26 -123.69
C ARG A 1034 12.52 -48.96 -124.78
N VAL A 1035 11.66 -48.21 -125.47
CA VAL A 1035 10.82 -48.74 -126.56
C VAL A 1035 11.66 -48.93 -127.83
N THR A 1036 12.65 -48.08 -128.07
CA THR A 1036 13.69 -48.23 -129.10
C THR A 1036 15.02 -47.71 -128.55
N PRO A 1037 16.18 -47.92 -129.21
CA PRO A 1037 17.47 -47.35 -128.75
C PRO A 1037 17.48 -45.82 -128.55
N ARG A 1038 16.46 -45.12 -129.08
CA ARG A 1038 16.29 -43.67 -129.10
C ARG A 1038 14.99 -43.17 -128.44
N LEU A 1039 14.17 -44.05 -127.84
CA LEU A 1039 12.89 -43.70 -127.21
C LEU A 1039 12.71 -44.37 -125.85
N TYR A 1040 12.42 -43.55 -124.83
CA TYR A 1040 12.15 -43.96 -123.46
C TYR A 1040 10.78 -43.46 -123.02
N VAL A 1041 9.96 -44.33 -122.43
CA VAL A 1041 8.71 -43.96 -121.74
C VAL A 1041 8.92 -44.20 -120.26
N SER A 1042 8.65 -43.19 -119.43
CA SER A 1042 8.76 -43.25 -117.98
C SER A 1042 7.41 -43.02 -117.32
N GLY A 1043 7.09 -43.79 -116.29
CA GLY A 1043 5.93 -43.58 -115.43
C GLY A 1043 6.27 -43.89 -113.99
N GLY A 1044 5.73 -43.14 -113.04
CA GLY A 1044 6.02 -43.38 -111.63
C GLY A 1044 5.04 -42.73 -110.66
N TYR A 1045 5.16 -43.15 -109.42
CA TYR A 1045 4.38 -42.73 -108.26
C TYR A 1045 5.35 -42.27 -107.17
N ALA A 1046 5.00 -41.21 -106.44
CA ALA A 1046 5.68 -40.82 -105.22
C ALA A 1046 4.66 -40.61 -104.10
N GLY A 1047 5.04 -41.05 -102.91
CA GLY A 1047 4.35 -40.74 -101.67
C GLY A 1047 5.30 -40.10 -100.66
N SER A 1048 4.76 -39.76 -99.50
CA SER A 1048 5.57 -39.29 -98.37
C SER A 1048 5.08 -39.87 -97.04
N THR A 1049 5.79 -39.56 -95.96
CA THR A 1049 5.42 -39.93 -94.59
C THR A 1049 4.19 -39.20 -94.06
N ALA A 1050 3.74 -38.12 -94.71
CA ALA A 1050 2.54 -37.41 -94.32
C ALA A 1050 1.27 -38.00 -94.96
N LYS A 1051 0.18 -37.98 -94.19
CA LYS A 1051 -1.13 -38.47 -94.64
C LYS A 1051 -1.65 -37.65 -95.84
N ASP A 1052 -2.29 -38.35 -96.78
CA ASP A 1052 -2.92 -37.80 -97.99
C ASP A 1052 -1.96 -36.99 -98.90
N SER A 1053 -0.67 -37.34 -98.91
CA SER A 1053 0.43 -36.59 -99.57
C SER A 1053 1.14 -37.42 -100.65
N ASP A 1054 0.35 -37.93 -101.60
CA ASP A 1054 0.76 -38.83 -102.70
C ASP A 1054 0.51 -38.21 -104.09
N GLY A 1055 1.29 -38.61 -105.10
CA GLY A 1055 1.16 -38.12 -106.48
C GLY A 1055 1.83 -39.00 -107.54
N GLY A 1056 1.42 -38.85 -108.81
CA GLY A 1056 1.93 -39.63 -109.94
C GLY A 1056 2.45 -38.75 -111.09
N ARG A 1057 3.37 -39.29 -111.90
CA ARG A 1057 3.87 -38.65 -113.13
C ARG A 1057 4.04 -39.66 -114.27
N VAL A 1058 3.88 -39.20 -115.50
CA VAL A 1058 4.26 -39.92 -116.72
C VAL A 1058 5.00 -38.96 -117.64
N GLY A 1059 6.09 -39.39 -118.26
CA GLY A 1059 6.92 -38.58 -119.15
C GLY A 1059 7.61 -39.42 -120.23
N VAL A 1060 7.67 -38.90 -121.45
CA VAL A 1060 8.30 -39.56 -122.60
C VAL A 1060 9.53 -38.76 -123.02
N ALA A 1061 10.64 -39.45 -123.29
CA ALA A 1061 11.91 -38.85 -123.71
C ALA A 1061 12.43 -39.47 -125.01
N PHE A 1062 12.91 -38.63 -125.92
CA PHE A 1062 13.49 -39.02 -127.21
C PHE A 1062 14.97 -38.60 -127.23
N GLY A 1063 15.85 -39.45 -127.74
CA GLY A 1063 17.25 -39.14 -127.99
C GLY A 1063 17.54 -39.19 -129.49
N PHE A 1064 18.09 -38.12 -130.05
CA PHE A 1064 18.52 -38.04 -131.45
C PHE A 1064 19.99 -38.44 -131.58
#